data_AF-A0A2E5ZIR5-F1
#
_entry.id   AF-A0A2E5ZIR5-F1
#
_cell.length_a   1.000
_cell.length_b   1.000
_cell.length_c   1.000
_cell.angle_alpha   90.00
_cell.angle_beta   90.00
_cell.angle_gamma   90.00
#
_symmetry.space_group_name_H-M   'P 1'
#
loop_
_entity.id
_entity.type
_entity.pdbx_description
1 polymer ?
#
loop_
_entity_poly.entity_id
_entity_poly.type
_entity_poly.pdbx_seq_one_letter_code
_entity_poly.pdbx_strand_id
1 'polypeptide(L)'
;MQGDAPPVDETASPVAAWLRRVPFTRWVDLLVVLGSAWFVLWVVNPDGVLFSRTTPTGGDLGAHVWGPAFLRDELVPSLRLTGWTPDWYAGFPAYHFYMVIPMLAVVAVDVGLATPLLVVVLPTLVAVGVLVARRRPAHHRWWLAGLAMAAVLVVPVHYGMAIKWVTVAGLVVMPIAGWATGRLAGLPFPGPALLSVATLPFLFDRSFNIMGGNLMSTMAGEFAYALAVSACLVYLGLLVRGLETVRGRVPAALLLALTGLCHLLVAFYALVASAVAVVVRPGREALRWLLTTGAVAGLCSAFWVLPFWWRRDHLNDMAWHKLTSFRSYLWDRDDLAADFLTNDPPLQVVILLAGVGLLLSVAFRRRLGFVLAGSAVVLGLAFVHLPEGRLYNGRILPAYYLSLYLLAAVAVADALRLAGRLLDGLRRSTTGRPGRLVSGGGAVAAFLAVVLLVGMPLRVMPLGSMDGNTYRWMGLETTELNLGRSWVRWNFEGYENRVGDSSGGGWEEQRALANTMMDLARAGGGDGSGPDGDRSGCGRLMWEYGSELVRYGTPMALMLLPHWTDGCIGSMEGLYFEASTTTPYHFLVQSELSVAPSRAQRGLPYRGFDLDAGVDHLQQLGVRWYTAFSERAVREARAHPDLDEVATSGPWTIFEVRGSTLVAALDVEPAVYADVDHEGWLDPAVEAFQLGSTAVPRTIGGPASWQRVAADEDPERRALPVVAVTDLVEDVDRISFRVDRVGVPVLVRISYFPNWEASGADGPWRATPNLMVVVPTAEEVELSYGRTAVDLVAILLTLVGAGWVVAMVRRPRRDLGADGMVGWFDVAAAGPDGDRRLDRWVERRAAGPEPEEWPSGGPAESSEESVREPVDDGDEPG
;
A
#
# COMPACT_ATOMS: atom_id res chain seq x y z
N MET A 1 -35.08 -15.71 43.46
CA MET A 1 -34.06 -15.94 44.51
C MET A 1 -32.86 -15.04 44.23
N GLN A 2 -32.56 -14.14 45.15
CA GLN A 2 -31.34 -13.33 45.16
C GLN A 2 -30.13 -14.28 45.24
N GLY A 3 -29.25 -14.23 44.24
CA GLY A 3 -27.99 -14.95 44.27
C GLY A 3 -26.92 -14.05 44.85
N ASP A 4 -26.37 -14.46 45.99
CA ASP A 4 -25.28 -13.80 46.72
C ASP A 4 -24.11 -13.43 45.79
N ALA A 5 -23.69 -12.17 45.88
CA ALA A 5 -22.40 -11.76 45.37
C ALA A 5 -21.30 -12.54 46.13
N PRO A 6 -20.28 -13.09 45.45
CA PRO A 6 -19.21 -13.80 46.14
C PRO A 6 -18.49 -12.85 47.11
N PRO A 7 -18.01 -13.35 48.26
CA PRO A 7 -17.32 -12.53 49.25
C PRO A 7 -16.11 -11.84 48.61
N VAL A 8 -16.00 -10.53 48.81
CA VAL A 8 -14.86 -9.75 48.38
C VAL A 8 -13.68 -10.15 49.25
N ASP A 9 -12.76 -10.91 48.66
CA ASP A 9 -11.48 -11.25 49.26
C ASP A 9 -10.62 -9.97 49.36
N GLU A 10 -10.70 -9.29 50.52
CA GLU A 10 -9.99 -8.03 50.81
C GLU A 10 -8.45 -8.17 50.82
N THR A 11 -7.93 -9.40 50.74
CA THR A 11 -6.49 -9.70 50.68
C THR A 11 -5.93 -9.78 49.26
N ALA A 12 -6.80 -9.85 48.24
CA ALA A 12 -6.36 -9.93 46.85
C ALA A 12 -5.89 -8.56 46.35
N SER A 13 -4.67 -8.49 45.79
CA SER A 13 -4.17 -7.25 45.18
C SER A 13 -5.18 -6.71 44.15
N PRO A 14 -5.29 -5.38 43.97
CA PRO A 14 -6.21 -4.78 43.00
C PRO A 14 -6.05 -5.36 41.58
N VAL A 15 -4.84 -5.81 41.25
CA VAL A 15 -4.52 -6.49 39.99
C VAL A 15 -5.14 -7.88 39.95
N ALA A 16 -5.01 -8.69 41.01
CA ALA A 16 -5.63 -10.01 41.09
C ALA A 16 -7.17 -9.95 41.03
N ALA A 17 -7.78 -8.98 41.72
CA ALA A 17 -9.23 -8.75 41.67
C ALA A 17 -9.70 -8.30 40.26
N TRP A 18 -8.88 -7.52 39.54
CA TRP A 18 -9.17 -7.12 38.17
C TRP A 18 -9.03 -8.29 37.18
N LEU A 19 -7.96 -9.08 37.27
CA LEU A 19 -7.73 -10.26 36.42
C LEU A 19 -8.88 -11.27 36.52
N ARG A 20 -9.41 -11.49 37.74
CA ARG A 20 -10.58 -12.38 37.98
C ARG A 20 -11.87 -11.88 37.35
N ARG A 21 -12.00 -10.57 37.03
CA ARG A 21 -13.20 -9.98 36.40
C ARG A 21 -13.18 -10.03 34.87
N VAL A 22 -12.04 -10.35 34.24
CA VAL A 22 -11.95 -10.46 32.78
C VAL A 22 -12.50 -11.82 32.35
N PRO A 23 -13.54 -11.88 31.48
CA PRO A 23 -14.10 -13.15 31.04
C PRO A 23 -13.08 -13.97 30.25
N PHE A 24 -13.10 -15.29 30.44
CA PHE A 24 -12.23 -16.25 29.75
C PHE A 24 -12.09 -16.01 28.24
N THR A 25 -13.20 -15.71 27.56
CA THR A 25 -13.20 -15.47 26.10
C THR A 25 -12.32 -14.29 25.70
N ARG A 26 -12.21 -13.26 26.54
CA ARG A 26 -11.30 -12.12 26.28
C ARG A 26 -9.84 -12.50 26.48
N TRP A 27 -9.52 -13.41 27.39
CA TRP A 27 -8.16 -13.93 27.52
C TRP A 27 -7.74 -14.73 26.30
N VAL A 28 -8.65 -15.55 25.76
CA VAL A 28 -8.40 -16.28 24.51
C VAL A 28 -8.20 -15.30 23.35
N ASP A 29 -9.09 -14.33 23.16
CA ASP A 29 -8.92 -13.28 22.13
C ASP A 29 -7.57 -12.58 22.29
N LEU A 30 -7.20 -12.16 23.50
CA LEU A 30 -5.94 -11.47 23.77
C LEU A 30 -4.73 -12.33 23.41
N LEU A 31 -4.72 -13.60 23.84
CA LEU A 31 -3.63 -14.53 23.58
C LEU A 31 -3.47 -14.81 22.09
N VAL A 32 -4.57 -15.07 21.38
CA VAL A 32 -4.52 -15.40 19.95
C VAL A 32 -4.13 -14.18 19.12
N VAL A 33 -4.70 -13.01 19.40
CA VAL A 33 -4.43 -11.79 18.63
C VAL A 33 -3.03 -11.26 18.88
N LEU A 34 -2.63 -11.10 20.15
CA LEU A 34 -1.29 -10.65 20.48
C LEU A 34 -0.25 -11.70 20.10
N GLY A 35 -0.55 -12.99 20.24
CA GLY A 35 0.32 -14.08 19.79
C GLY A 35 0.53 -14.06 18.28
N SER A 36 -0.53 -13.80 17.49
CA SER A 36 -0.43 -13.68 16.03
C SER A 36 0.39 -12.45 15.62
N ALA A 37 0.09 -11.27 16.19
CA ALA A 37 0.85 -10.05 15.91
C ALA A 37 2.32 -10.17 16.35
N TRP A 38 2.57 -10.78 17.51
CA TRP A 38 3.92 -11.07 17.99
C TRP A 38 4.65 -12.04 17.08
N PHE A 39 4.00 -13.10 16.62
CA PHE A 39 4.61 -14.05 15.68
C PHE A 39 5.04 -13.36 14.38
N VAL A 40 4.20 -12.47 13.84
CA VAL A 40 4.58 -11.66 12.67
C VAL A 40 5.77 -10.76 13.00
N LEU A 41 5.73 -10.04 14.12
CA LEU A 41 6.84 -9.19 14.58
C LEU A 41 8.15 -9.99 14.74
N TRP A 42 8.07 -11.20 15.27
CA TRP A 42 9.20 -12.12 15.42
C TRP A 42 9.80 -12.54 14.08
N VAL A 43 8.96 -12.78 13.07
CA VAL A 43 9.42 -13.15 11.72
C VAL A 43 10.06 -11.95 11.00
N VAL A 44 9.49 -10.75 11.15
CA VAL A 44 9.96 -9.54 10.45
C VAL A 44 11.08 -8.78 11.20
N ASN A 45 11.55 -9.31 12.33
CA ASN A 45 12.68 -8.76 13.08
C ASN A 45 13.78 -9.80 13.32
N PRO A 46 14.26 -10.52 12.28
CA PRO A 46 15.38 -11.44 12.45
C PRO A 46 16.59 -10.67 12.98
N ASP A 47 17.27 -11.21 14.01
CA ASP A 47 18.50 -10.64 14.56
C ASP A 47 18.40 -9.17 15.02
N GLY A 48 17.19 -8.64 15.23
CA GLY A 48 16.96 -7.26 15.66
C GLY A 48 17.05 -6.20 14.55
N VAL A 49 17.00 -6.58 13.26
CA VAL A 49 17.19 -5.66 12.12
C VAL A 49 16.22 -4.47 12.06
N LEU A 50 15.05 -4.52 12.69
CA LEU A 50 14.14 -3.37 12.76
C LEU A 50 14.72 -2.20 13.56
N PHE A 51 15.68 -2.49 14.44
CA PHE A 51 16.31 -1.48 15.31
C PHE A 51 17.73 -1.12 14.84
N SER A 52 18.21 -1.68 13.72
CA SER A 52 19.46 -1.25 13.10
C SER A 52 19.25 0.04 12.32
N ARG A 53 20.26 0.91 12.35
CA ARG A 53 20.25 2.21 11.66
C ARG A 53 20.51 2.13 10.15
N THR A 54 20.76 0.93 9.62
CA THR A 54 21.07 0.74 8.21
C THR A 54 19.90 1.11 7.30
N THR A 55 20.24 1.53 6.10
CA THR A 55 19.30 1.96 5.06
C THR A 55 18.77 0.74 4.31
N PRO A 56 17.45 0.50 4.27
CA PRO A 56 16.89 -0.67 3.58
C PRO A 56 17.34 -0.78 2.11
N THR A 57 17.59 -2.02 1.69
CA THR A 57 17.92 -2.39 0.30
C THR A 57 16.95 -3.48 -0.20
N GLY A 58 17.24 -4.07 -1.36
CA GLY A 58 16.54 -5.24 -1.92
C GLY A 58 15.31 -4.89 -2.74
N GLY A 59 15.19 -5.53 -3.92
CA GLY A 59 14.08 -5.29 -4.86
C GLY A 59 13.86 -3.79 -5.11
N ASP A 60 12.59 -3.41 -5.19
CA ASP A 60 12.14 -2.01 -5.31
C ASP A 60 12.22 -1.27 -3.96
N LEU A 61 12.14 -2.02 -2.84
CA LEU A 61 12.22 -1.45 -1.50
C LEU A 61 13.49 -0.62 -1.29
N GLY A 62 14.60 -1.02 -1.90
CA GLY A 62 15.85 -0.30 -1.84
C GLY A 62 15.80 1.10 -2.45
N ALA A 63 14.92 1.37 -3.42
CA ALA A 63 14.78 2.71 -4.03
C ALA A 63 13.71 3.57 -3.35
N HIS A 64 12.81 2.98 -2.55
CA HIS A 64 11.85 3.72 -1.72
C HIS A 64 12.50 4.62 -0.65
N VAL A 65 13.82 4.50 -0.44
CA VAL A 65 14.61 5.38 0.42
C VAL A 65 14.65 6.82 -0.11
N TRP A 66 14.54 7.04 -1.42
CA TRP A 66 14.56 8.39 -1.99
C TRP A 66 13.30 9.19 -1.65
N GLY A 67 12.12 8.57 -1.79
CA GLY A 67 10.84 9.27 -1.75
C GLY A 67 10.54 10.05 -0.45
N PRO A 68 10.60 9.43 0.74
CA PRO A 68 10.36 10.13 1.99
C PRO A 68 11.37 11.25 2.26
N ALA A 69 12.63 11.10 1.83
CA ALA A 69 13.64 12.16 1.94
C ALA A 69 13.23 13.36 1.06
N PHE A 70 12.88 13.11 -0.20
CA PHE A 70 12.37 14.15 -1.10
C PHE A 70 11.10 14.84 -0.55
N LEU A 71 10.16 14.08 0.03
CA LEU A 71 8.99 14.68 0.70
C LEU A 71 9.39 15.59 1.87
N ARG A 72 10.31 15.13 2.71
CA ARG A 72 10.76 15.84 3.91
C ARG A 72 11.49 17.14 3.57
N ASP A 73 12.38 17.06 2.58
CA ASP A 73 13.35 18.12 2.31
C ASP A 73 12.81 19.15 1.30
N GLU A 74 11.97 18.74 0.34
CA GLU A 74 11.51 19.61 -0.75
C GLU A 74 10.01 19.95 -0.67
N LEU A 75 9.15 18.94 -0.50
CA LEU A 75 7.69 19.13 -0.65
C LEU A 75 7.00 19.66 0.61
N VAL A 76 7.22 19.02 1.77
CA VAL A 76 6.56 19.38 3.03
C VAL A 76 6.88 20.81 3.48
N PRO A 77 8.14 21.31 3.40
CA PRO A 77 8.47 22.69 3.72
C PRO A 77 7.72 23.69 2.83
N SER A 78 7.47 23.33 1.57
CA SER A 78 6.71 24.10 0.59
C SER A 78 5.19 23.93 0.72
N LEU A 79 4.70 23.25 1.77
CA LEU A 79 3.30 22.91 2.00
C LEU A 79 2.67 22.14 0.83
N ARG A 80 3.46 21.30 0.14
CA ARG A 80 3.06 20.45 -0.98
C ARG A 80 3.12 18.97 -0.59
N LEU A 81 2.30 18.17 -1.24
CA LEU A 81 2.31 16.70 -1.13
C LEU A 81 2.65 16.02 -2.46
N THR A 82 2.81 16.81 -3.52
CA THR A 82 3.16 16.41 -4.88
C THR A 82 4.01 17.54 -5.48
N GLY A 83 4.96 17.24 -6.35
CA GLY A 83 5.81 18.25 -6.98
C GLY A 83 6.65 17.68 -8.12
N TRP A 84 7.59 18.47 -8.63
CA TRP A 84 8.55 18.04 -9.63
C TRP A 84 9.86 17.64 -8.97
N THR A 85 10.55 16.67 -9.56
CA THR A 85 11.94 16.35 -9.24
C THR A 85 12.69 16.08 -10.56
N PRO A 86 13.94 16.52 -10.71
CA PRO A 86 14.82 16.15 -11.82
C PRO A 86 15.55 14.81 -11.60
N ASP A 87 15.41 14.19 -10.42
CA ASP A 87 16.28 13.12 -9.95
C ASP A 87 16.23 11.85 -10.81
N TRP A 88 15.08 11.51 -11.39
CA TRP A 88 14.88 10.32 -12.21
C TRP A 88 14.30 10.61 -13.60
N TYR A 89 14.72 9.87 -14.63
CA TYR A 89 14.13 9.88 -15.98
C TYR A 89 14.04 11.26 -16.63
N ALA A 90 15.07 12.12 -16.48
CA ALA A 90 15.02 13.53 -16.91
C ALA A 90 13.92 14.38 -16.23
N GLY A 91 13.40 13.87 -15.13
CA GLY A 91 12.39 14.46 -14.27
C GLY A 91 11.02 13.81 -14.36
N PHE A 92 10.24 13.90 -13.27
CA PHE A 92 8.89 13.36 -13.21
C PHE A 92 8.03 14.02 -12.09
N PRO A 93 6.68 13.94 -12.19
CA PRO A 93 5.77 14.49 -11.18
C PRO A 93 5.67 13.57 -9.94
N ALA A 94 6.59 13.75 -8.99
CA ALA A 94 6.64 13.01 -7.74
C ALA A 94 5.29 13.03 -6.98
N TYR A 95 4.84 11.85 -6.55
CA TYR A 95 3.60 11.59 -5.82
C TYR A 95 2.29 11.94 -6.53
N HIS A 96 2.34 12.32 -7.81
CA HIS A 96 1.12 12.52 -8.60
C HIS A 96 0.44 11.19 -8.94
N PHE A 97 1.24 10.17 -9.26
CA PHE A 97 0.78 8.84 -9.65
C PHE A 97 1.07 7.73 -8.62
N TYR A 98 1.82 8.06 -7.56
CA TYR A 98 2.11 7.16 -6.45
C TYR A 98 1.53 7.66 -5.13
N MET A 99 1.20 6.72 -4.25
CA MET A 99 0.53 6.98 -2.97
C MET A 99 1.44 7.72 -2.01
N VAL A 100 1.01 8.91 -1.56
CA VAL A 100 1.83 9.78 -0.72
C VAL A 100 1.77 9.42 0.78
N ILE A 101 0.65 8.87 1.27
CA ILE A 101 0.44 8.63 2.72
C ILE A 101 1.45 7.65 3.33
N PRO A 102 1.80 6.51 2.69
CA PRO A 102 2.82 5.61 3.24
C PRO A 102 4.18 6.30 3.42
N MET A 103 4.57 7.17 2.49
CA MET A 103 5.84 7.89 2.57
C MET A 103 5.79 9.03 3.59
N LEU A 104 4.66 9.74 3.69
CA LEU A 104 4.43 10.71 4.77
C LEU A 104 4.46 10.07 6.16
N ALA A 105 4.01 8.82 6.29
CA ALA A 105 4.12 8.09 7.54
C ALA A 105 5.58 7.83 7.91
N VAL A 106 6.46 7.56 6.93
CA VAL A 106 7.91 7.48 7.16
C VAL A 106 8.45 8.83 7.65
N VAL A 107 8.14 9.92 6.95
CA VAL A 107 8.58 11.28 7.35
C VAL A 107 8.11 11.65 8.75
N ALA A 108 6.85 11.35 9.09
CA ALA A 108 6.29 11.63 10.41
C ALA A 108 7.01 10.88 11.53
N VAL A 109 7.48 9.64 11.27
CA VAL A 109 8.24 8.84 12.23
C VAL A 109 9.71 9.28 12.28
N ASP A 110 10.31 9.64 11.14
CA ASP A 110 11.70 10.11 11.05
C ASP A 110 11.89 11.44 11.80
N VAL A 111 11.11 12.45 11.44
CA VAL A 111 11.26 13.82 11.96
C VAL A 111 10.60 13.99 13.34
N GLY A 112 9.55 13.21 13.61
CA GLY A 112 8.69 13.38 14.78
C GLY A 112 7.76 14.59 14.66
N LEU A 113 6.52 14.45 15.14
CA LEU A 113 5.47 15.47 14.98
C LEU A 113 5.63 16.73 15.85
N ALA A 114 6.66 16.81 16.69
CA ALA A 114 6.87 17.99 17.54
C ALA A 114 8.33 18.43 17.65
N THR A 115 9.20 18.12 16.69
CA THR A 115 10.55 18.70 16.66
C THR A 115 10.46 20.15 16.17
N PRO A 116 11.05 21.16 16.86
CA PRO A 116 11.96 21.09 18.02
C PRO A 116 11.29 21.21 19.42
N LEU A 117 9.96 21.30 19.49
CA LEU A 117 9.17 21.46 20.74
C LEU A 117 9.10 20.22 21.66
N LEU A 118 9.92 19.19 21.44
CA LEU A 118 9.94 17.93 22.20
C LEU A 118 10.01 18.14 23.72
N VAL A 119 10.86 19.08 24.15
CA VAL A 119 11.10 19.41 25.58
C VAL A 119 9.82 19.89 26.27
N VAL A 120 8.86 20.45 25.52
CA VAL A 120 7.56 20.89 26.05
C VAL A 120 6.50 19.81 25.84
N VAL A 121 6.47 19.19 24.66
CA VAL A 121 5.40 18.25 24.28
C VAL A 121 5.47 16.95 25.07
N LEU A 122 6.66 16.36 25.28
CA LEU A 122 6.79 15.10 26.01
C LEU A 122 6.35 15.22 27.49
N PRO A 123 6.82 16.21 28.28
CA PRO A 123 6.30 16.42 29.63
C PRO A 123 4.80 16.71 29.65
N THR A 124 4.27 17.42 28.64
CA THR A 124 2.84 17.70 28.52
C THR A 124 2.04 16.41 28.28
N LEU A 125 2.48 15.54 27.37
CA LEU A 125 1.84 14.23 27.13
C LEU A 125 1.86 13.37 28.40
N VAL A 126 2.96 13.36 29.14
CA VAL A 126 3.07 12.66 30.43
C VAL A 126 2.11 13.26 31.46
N ALA A 127 2.08 14.59 31.61
CA ALA A 127 1.20 15.28 32.55
C ALA A 127 -0.29 15.02 32.23
N VAL A 128 -0.68 15.08 30.95
CA VAL A 128 -2.02 14.73 30.48
C VAL A 128 -2.30 13.25 30.73
N GLY A 129 -1.34 12.36 30.48
CA GLY A 129 -1.46 10.93 30.78
C GLY A 129 -1.71 10.66 32.26
N VAL A 130 -0.96 11.31 33.16
CA VAL A 130 -1.18 11.26 34.61
C VAL A 130 -2.57 11.82 34.97
N LEU A 131 -3.00 12.92 34.35
CA LEU A 131 -4.32 13.51 34.58
C LEU A 131 -5.44 12.55 34.16
N VAL A 132 -5.34 11.94 32.98
CA VAL A 132 -6.29 10.94 32.46
C VAL A 132 -6.31 9.71 33.36
N ALA A 133 -5.14 9.22 33.81
CA ALA A 133 -5.04 8.08 34.71
C ALA A 133 -5.65 8.36 36.09
N ARG A 134 -5.50 9.58 36.61
CA ARG A 134 -6.07 10.03 37.90
C ARG A 134 -7.58 10.28 37.81
N ARG A 135 -8.04 11.04 36.82
CA ARG A 135 -9.46 11.45 36.68
C ARG A 135 -10.35 10.36 36.08
N ARG A 136 -9.76 9.39 35.36
CA ARG A 136 -10.47 8.30 34.68
C ARG A 136 -11.74 8.75 33.93
N PRO A 137 -11.65 9.76 33.04
CA PRO A 137 -12.80 10.18 32.25
C PRO A 137 -13.39 9.03 31.43
N ALA A 138 -14.58 9.24 30.88
CA ALA A 138 -15.16 8.30 29.92
C ALA A 138 -14.13 7.99 28.82
N HIS A 139 -13.95 6.70 28.51
CA HIS A 139 -12.97 6.22 27.53
C HIS A 139 -11.49 6.52 27.86
N HIS A 140 -11.10 6.76 29.12
CA HIS A 140 -9.71 7.04 29.53
C HIS A 140 -8.66 6.08 28.96
N ARG A 141 -8.98 4.80 28.77
CA ARG A 141 -8.05 3.82 28.18
C ARG A 141 -7.67 4.16 26.73
N TRP A 142 -8.62 4.67 25.96
CA TRP A 142 -8.38 5.14 24.59
C TRP A 142 -7.60 6.44 24.58
N TRP A 143 -7.84 7.32 25.55
CA TRP A 143 -7.00 8.50 25.76
C TRP A 143 -5.56 8.11 26.08
N LEU A 144 -5.33 7.18 27.01
CA LEU A 144 -3.97 6.71 27.34
C LEU A 144 -3.29 6.03 26.15
N ALA A 145 -4.01 5.19 25.39
CA ALA A 145 -3.48 4.58 24.17
C ALA A 145 -3.14 5.63 23.11
N GLY A 146 -3.99 6.63 22.92
CA GLY A 146 -3.76 7.76 22.00
C GLY A 146 -2.56 8.61 22.42
N LEU A 147 -2.39 8.87 23.73
CA LEU A 147 -1.23 9.58 24.27
C LEU A 147 0.06 8.78 24.12
N ALA A 148 0.01 7.45 24.30
CA ALA A 148 1.17 6.58 24.07
C ALA A 148 1.56 6.59 22.58
N MET A 149 0.59 6.49 21.68
CA MET A 149 0.83 6.63 20.23
C MET A 149 1.40 8.01 19.88
N ALA A 150 0.84 9.08 20.45
CA ALA A 150 1.35 10.42 20.27
C ALA A 150 2.78 10.55 20.78
N ALA A 151 3.12 9.94 21.92
CA ALA A 151 4.49 9.95 22.43
C ALA A 151 5.46 9.26 21.48
N VAL A 152 5.06 8.16 20.82
CA VAL A 152 5.88 7.49 19.80
C VAL A 152 6.04 8.38 18.56
N LEU A 153 4.96 8.96 18.05
CA LEU A 153 4.97 9.79 16.83
C LEU A 153 5.65 11.14 17.03
N VAL A 154 5.76 11.61 18.27
CA VAL A 154 6.41 12.89 18.57
C VAL A 154 7.93 12.74 18.57
N VAL A 155 8.47 11.59 18.99
CA VAL A 155 9.92 11.37 19.10
C VAL A 155 10.51 11.01 17.73
N PRO A 156 11.52 11.75 17.23
CA PRO A 156 12.20 11.42 15.99
C PRO A 156 12.93 10.07 16.09
N VAL A 157 12.92 9.33 15.00
CA VAL A 157 13.55 8.01 14.85
C VAL A 157 14.52 8.07 13.68
N HIS A 158 15.63 7.34 13.74
CA HIS A 158 16.58 7.31 12.63
C HIS A 158 15.90 6.90 11.31
N TYR A 159 16.20 7.60 10.21
CA TYR A 159 15.58 7.41 8.90
C TYR A 159 15.44 5.94 8.45
N GLY A 160 16.55 5.19 8.48
CA GLY A 160 16.53 3.75 8.15
C GLY A 160 15.60 2.92 9.03
N MET A 161 15.47 3.25 10.32
CA MET A 161 14.52 2.58 11.22
C MET A 161 13.07 3.00 10.92
N ALA A 162 12.82 4.28 10.63
CA ALA A 162 11.50 4.78 10.27
C ALA A 162 10.93 4.07 9.03
N ILE A 163 11.74 3.92 7.96
CA ILE A 163 11.36 3.16 6.77
C ILE A 163 11.01 1.71 7.14
N LYS A 164 11.87 1.02 7.89
CA LYS A 164 11.65 -0.38 8.29
C LYS A 164 10.35 -0.55 9.08
N TRP A 165 10.11 0.34 10.04
CA TRP A 165 8.94 0.26 10.92
C TRP A 165 7.64 0.47 10.14
N VAL A 166 7.59 1.47 9.27
CA VAL A 166 6.41 1.72 8.42
C VAL A 166 6.21 0.60 7.41
N THR A 167 7.29 0.06 6.84
CA THR A 167 7.26 -1.07 5.90
C THR A 167 6.57 -2.29 6.52
N VAL A 168 6.90 -2.63 7.77
CA VAL A 168 6.30 -3.81 8.45
C VAL A 168 5.01 -3.52 9.22
N ALA A 169 4.66 -2.26 9.44
CA ALA A 169 3.51 -1.88 10.26
C ALA A 169 2.21 -2.49 9.73
N GLY A 170 2.02 -2.49 8.40
CA GLY A 170 0.87 -3.13 7.76
C GLY A 170 0.75 -4.60 8.11
N LEU A 171 1.86 -5.35 8.10
CA LEU A 171 1.90 -6.79 8.39
C LEU A 171 1.62 -7.07 9.89
N VAL A 172 2.28 -6.33 10.79
CA VAL A 172 2.15 -6.53 12.24
C VAL A 172 0.76 -6.16 12.75
N VAL A 173 0.12 -5.15 12.16
CA VAL A 173 -1.24 -4.71 12.51
C VAL A 173 -2.32 -5.61 11.91
N MET A 174 -2.02 -6.35 10.83
CA MET A 174 -3.01 -7.14 10.10
C MET A 174 -3.79 -8.14 10.97
N PRO A 175 -3.16 -8.92 11.88
CA PRO A 175 -3.90 -9.80 12.78
C PRO A 175 -4.89 -9.06 13.68
N ILE A 176 -4.50 -7.88 14.18
CA ILE A 176 -5.37 -7.01 14.99
C ILE A 176 -6.54 -6.50 14.13
N ALA A 177 -6.27 -6.12 12.87
CA ALA A 177 -7.29 -5.71 11.92
C ALA A 177 -8.25 -6.85 11.55
N GLY A 178 -7.76 -8.10 11.41
CA GLY A 178 -8.57 -9.30 11.23
C GLY A 178 -9.52 -9.54 12.41
N TRP A 179 -9.02 -9.43 13.65
CA TRP A 179 -9.86 -9.48 14.84
C TRP A 179 -10.90 -8.35 14.88
N ALA A 180 -10.48 -7.13 14.56
CA ALA A 180 -11.38 -5.98 14.50
C ALA A 180 -12.49 -6.20 13.45
N THR A 181 -12.16 -6.78 12.29
CA THR A 181 -13.13 -7.14 11.25
C THR A 181 -14.22 -8.03 11.81
N GLY A 182 -13.85 -9.17 12.40
CA GLY A 182 -14.81 -10.12 12.95
C GLY A 182 -15.62 -9.55 14.11
N ARG A 183 -14.97 -8.78 14.99
CA ARG A 183 -15.63 -8.15 16.15
C ARG A 183 -16.61 -7.07 15.74
N LEU A 184 -16.25 -6.22 14.78
CA LEU A 184 -17.11 -5.14 14.30
C LEU A 184 -18.27 -5.71 13.49
N ALA A 185 -18.03 -6.75 12.67
CA ALA A 185 -19.06 -7.47 11.93
C ALA A 185 -20.01 -8.32 12.80
N GLY A 186 -19.79 -8.37 14.12
CA GLY A 186 -20.69 -9.05 15.05
C GLY A 186 -20.54 -10.58 15.11
N LEU A 187 -19.40 -11.13 14.70
CA LEU A 187 -19.18 -12.58 14.81
C LEU A 187 -19.11 -13.02 16.28
N PRO A 188 -19.79 -14.12 16.66
CA PRO A 188 -19.71 -14.64 18.01
C PRO A 188 -18.36 -15.29 18.28
N PHE A 189 -18.00 -15.39 19.56
CA PHE A 189 -16.80 -16.11 19.98
C PHE A 189 -16.84 -17.57 19.49
N PRO A 190 -15.77 -18.12 18.90
CA PRO A 190 -14.40 -17.58 18.81
C PRO A 190 -14.06 -16.87 17.47
N GLY A 191 -15.07 -16.47 16.68
CA GLY A 191 -14.90 -15.89 15.34
C GLY A 191 -13.86 -14.77 15.23
N PRO A 192 -13.95 -13.67 16.02
CA PRO A 192 -12.98 -12.59 15.94
C PRO A 192 -11.52 -13.05 16.11
N ALA A 193 -11.22 -13.94 17.07
CA ALA A 193 -9.88 -14.47 17.26
C ALA A 193 -9.40 -15.27 16.04
N LEU A 194 -10.28 -16.06 15.43
CA LEU A 194 -9.93 -16.88 14.26
C LEU A 194 -9.74 -16.05 12.98
N LEU A 195 -10.43 -14.92 12.82
CA LEU A 195 -10.11 -13.99 11.73
C LEU A 195 -8.70 -13.38 11.88
N SER A 196 -8.22 -13.17 13.11
CA SER A 196 -6.81 -12.81 13.34
C SER A 196 -5.88 -13.93 12.87
N VAL A 197 -6.17 -15.18 13.25
CA VAL A 197 -5.34 -16.34 12.84
C VAL A 197 -5.30 -16.49 11.32
N ALA A 198 -6.42 -16.28 10.62
CA ALA A 198 -6.50 -16.41 9.17
C ALA A 198 -5.67 -15.37 8.39
N THR A 199 -5.23 -14.29 9.03
CA THR A 199 -4.27 -13.37 8.39
C THR A 199 -2.88 -13.98 8.27
N LEU A 200 -2.48 -14.91 9.15
CA LEU A 200 -1.15 -15.54 9.11
C LEU A 200 -0.91 -16.35 7.81
N PRO A 201 -1.76 -17.31 7.40
CA PRO A 201 -1.53 -18.04 6.16
C PRO A 201 -1.55 -17.12 4.93
N PHE A 202 -2.32 -16.02 4.95
CA PHE A 202 -2.29 -15.00 3.89
C PHE A 202 -0.96 -14.22 3.88
N LEU A 203 -0.50 -13.75 5.04
CA LEU A 203 0.75 -13.00 5.20
C LEU A 203 1.97 -13.79 4.73
N PHE A 204 1.92 -15.11 4.84
CA PHE A 204 3.04 -16.00 4.52
C PHE A 204 2.76 -16.93 3.32
N ASP A 205 1.72 -16.62 2.53
CA ASP A 205 1.39 -17.35 1.29
C ASP A 205 2.57 -17.28 0.31
N ARG A 206 3.00 -18.44 -0.19
CA ARG A 206 4.15 -18.62 -1.09
C ARG A 206 3.79 -18.59 -2.58
N SER A 207 2.53 -18.39 -2.92
CA SER A 207 2.06 -18.44 -4.32
C SER A 207 2.23 -17.12 -5.08
N PHE A 208 2.62 -16.03 -4.41
CA PHE A 208 2.89 -14.74 -5.04
C PHE A 208 3.90 -13.91 -4.24
N ASN A 209 4.71 -13.11 -4.92
CA ASN A 209 5.80 -12.32 -4.31
C ASN A 209 5.81 -10.84 -4.71
N ILE A 210 5.00 -10.40 -5.68
CA ILE A 210 4.93 -8.99 -6.15
C ILE A 210 3.50 -8.48 -6.31
N MET A 211 2.48 -9.27 -5.91
CA MET A 211 1.08 -8.92 -6.15
C MET A 211 0.50 -8.01 -5.05
N GLY A 212 1.05 -8.07 -3.83
CA GLY A 212 0.71 -7.17 -2.72
C GLY A 212 0.13 -7.86 -1.47
N GLY A 213 0.38 -7.28 -0.30
CA GLY A 213 -0.30 -7.63 0.97
C GLY A 213 0.31 -8.75 1.80
N ASN A 214 1.13 -9.65 1.21
CA ASN A 214 1.90 -10.65 1.95
C ASN A 214 3.33 -10.17 2.25
N LEU A 215 4.08 -10.95 3.03
CA LEU A 215 5.45 -10.62 3.44
C LEU A 215 6.40 -10.47 2.25
N MET A 216 6.37 -11.42 1.30
CA MET A 216 7.24 -11.39 0.13
C MET A 216 6.99 -10.16 -0.74
N SER A 217 5.71 -9.82 -1.02
CA SER A 217 5.38 -8.59 -1.75
C SER A 217 5.80 -7.33 -0.99
N THR A 218 5.64 -7.32 0.33
CA THR A 218 6.09 -6.18 1.15
C THR A 218 7.59 -5.96 1.05
N MET A 219 8.38 -7.04 1.03
CA MET A 219 9.83 -6.98 0.83
C MET A 219 10.22 -6.69 -0.63
N ALA A 220 9.37 -7.01 -1.60
CA ALA A 220 9.58 -6.59 -2.98
C ALA A 220 9.42 -5.07 -3.15
N GLY A 221 8.60 -4.39 -2.32
CA GLY A 221 8.32 -2.95 -2.39
C GLY A 221 6.86 -2.59 -2.08
N GLU A 222 5.96 -3.57 -2.01
CA GLU A 222 4.50 -3.39 -1.91
C GLU A 222 4.00 -3.15 -0.46
N PHE A 223 4.76 -2.45 0.36
CA PHE A 223 4.41 -2.22 1.77
C PHE A 223 3.20 -1.28 1.93
N ALA A 224 3.03 -0.34 1.00
CA ALA A 224 1.84 0.49 0.89
C ALA A 224 0.55 -0.36 0.76
N TYR A 225 0.62 -1.47 0.02
CA TYR A 225 -0.47 -2.43 -0.12
C TYR A 225 -0.80 -3.10 1.22
N ALA A 226 0.20 -3.53 1.99
CA ALA A 226 0.00 -4.17 3.30
C ALA A 226 -0.65 -3.21 4.32
N LEU A 227 -0.24 -1.93 4.32
CA LEU A 227 -0.90 -0.87 5.11
C LEU A 227 -2.37 -0.69 4.71
N ALA A 228 -2.64 -0.63 3.41
CA ALA A 228 -3.99 -0.48 2.88
C ALA A 228 -4.90 -1.67 3.24
N VAL A 229 -4.39 -2.91 3.19
CA VAL A 229 -5.13 -4.14 3.58
C VAL A 229 -5.53 -4.08 5.06
N SER A 230 -4.62 -3.66 5.94
CA SER A 230 -4.93 -3.52 7.37
C SER A 230 -6.02 -2.47 7.63
N ALA A 231 -6.00 -1.33 6.93
CA ALA A 231 -7.11 -0.36 7.01
C ALA A 231 -8.42 -0.92 6.42
N CYS A 232 -8.33 -1.65 5.30
CA CYS A 232 -9.47 -2.23 4.59
C CYS A 232 -10.19 -3.27 5.45
N LEU A 233 -9.46 -4.15 6.15
CA LEU A 233 -10.03 -5.13 7.06
C LEU A 233 -10.95 -4.47 8.12
N VAL A 234 -10.46 -3.44 8.79
CA VAL A 234 -11.28 -2.69 9.76
C VAL A 234 -12.49 -2.03 9.09
N TYR A 235 -12.31 -1.48 7.88
CA TYR A 235 -13.41 -0.95 7.07
C TYR A 235 -14.49 -2.01 6.79
N LEU A 236 -14.13 -3.23 6.40
CA LEU A 236 -15.10 -4.31 6.13
C LEU A 236 -15.96 -4.64 7.36
N GLY A 237 -15.35 -4.67 8.54
CA GLY A 237 -16.08 -4.83 9.81
C GLY A 237 -17.05 -3.68 10.08
N LEU A 238 -16.63 -2.44 9.82
CA LEU A 238 -17.48 -1.26 9.96
C LEU A 238 -18.59 -1.20 8.92
N LEU A 239 -18.34 -1.65 7.70
CA LEU A 239 -19.31 -1.74 6.60
C LEU A 239 -20.46 -2.66 7.01
N VAL A 240 -20.17 -3.90 7.42
CA VAL A 240 -21.20 -4.87 7.83
C VAL A 240 -22.03 -4.29 8.99
N ARG A 241 -21.38 -3.77 10.03
CA ARG A 241 -22.06 -3.14 11.18
C ARG A 241 -22.86 -1.90 10.80
N GLY A 242 -22.32 -1.10 9.89
CA GLY A 242 -22.86 0.18 9.47
C GLY A 242 -24.14 0.00 8.68
N LEU A 243 -24.21 -1.01 7.81
CA LEU A 243 -25.44 -1.36 7.09
C LEU A 243 -26.53 -1.93 8.00
N GLU A 244 -26.17 -2.54 9.13
CA GLU A 244 -27.14 -3.01 10.13
C GLU A 244 -27.66 -1.90 11.03
N THR A 245 -26.76 -1.05 11.51
CA THR A 245 -27.04 -0.11 12.60
C THR A 245 -27.17 1.33 12.15
N VAL A 246 -26.82 1.62 10.89
CA VAL A 246 -26.74 2.98 10.30
C VAL A 246 -25.71 3.88 11.03
N ARG A 247 -24.87 3.29 11.89
CA ARG A 247 -23.84 3.98 12.69
C ARG A 247 -22.45 3.85 12.07
N GLY A 248 -21.48 4.61 12.58
CA GLY A 248 -20.08 4.45 12.21
C GLY A 248 -19.67 5.00 10.84
N ARG A 249 -20.47 5.87 10.22
CA ARG A 249 -20.16 6.48 8.90
C ARG A 249 -18.79 7.18 8.87
N VAL A 250 -18.50 8.01 9.86
CA VAL A 250 -17.24 8.78 9.91
C VAL A 250 -16.00 7.87 9.95
N PRO A 251 -15.83 6.95 10.91
CA PRO A 251 -14.66 6.08 10.90
C PRO A 251 -14.62 5.17 9.66
N ALA A 252 -15.76 4.75 9.11
CA ALA A 252 -15.78 3.99 7.86
C ALA A 252 -15.29 4.83 6.67
N ALA A 253 -15.72 6.09 6.56
CA ALA A 253 -15.31 6.99 5.48
C ALA A 253 -13.81 7.30 5.56
N LEU A 254 -13.30 7.57 6.77
CA LEU A 254 -11.88 7.83 6.99
C LEU A 254 -11.02 6.60 6.68
N LEU A 255 -11.46 5.39 7.06
CA LEU A 255 -10.74 4.16 6.73
C LEU A 255 -10.80 3.83 5.24
N LEU A 256 -11.93 4.07 4.57
CA LEU A 256 -12.04 3.90 3.12
C LEU A 256 -11.12 4.89 2.37
N ALA A 257 -11.10 6.15 2.80
CA ALA A 257 -10.17 7.15 2.26
C ALA A 257 -8.71 6.74 2.51
N LEU A 258 -8.37 6.31 3.73
CA LEU A 258 -7.02 5.84 4.09
C LEU A 258 -6.61 4.62 3.26
N THR A 259 -7.51 3.65 3.06
CA THR A 259 -7.25 2.50 2.18
C THR A 259 -6.88 2.97 0.78
N GLY A 260 -7.62 3.89 0.18
CA GLY A 260 -7.33 4.43 -1.16
C GLY A 260 -6.06 5.25 -1.23
N LEU A 261 -5.81 6.10 -0.24
CA LEU A 261 -4.61 6.93 -0.16
C LEU A 261 -3.34 6.15 0.22
N CYS A 262 -3.48 4.93 0.75
CA CYS A 262 -2.37 3.98 0.90
C CYS A 262 -2.19 3.13 -0.35
N HIS A 263 -3.26 2.63 -0.98
CA HIS A 263 -3.17 1.83 -2.20
C HIS A 263 -4.52 1.72 -2.96
N LEU A 264 -4.57 2.23 -4.19
CA LEU A 264 -5.80 2.28 -5.01
C LEU A 264 -6.42 0.89 -5.27
N LEU A 265 -5.61 -0.13 -5.54
CA LEU A 265 -6.12 -1.49 -5.82
C LEU A 265 -6.85 -2.11 -4.62
N VAL A 266 -6.41 -1.82 -3.40
CA VAL A 266 -7.11 -2.28 -2.19
C VAL A 266 -8.41 -1.50 -1.98
N ALA A 267 -8.46 -0.23 -2.39
CA ALA A 267 -9.71 0.52 -2.42
C ALA A 267 -10.72 -0.07 -3.41
N PHE A 268 -10.30 -0.59 -4.57
CA PHE A 268 -11.21 -1.32 -5.46
C PHE A 268 -11.80 -2.56 -4.77
N TYR A 269 -11.00 -3.31 -4.01
CA TYR A 269 -11.55 -4.40 -3.18
C TYR A 269 -12.58 -3.88 -2.15
N ALA A 270 -12.26 -2.80 -1.43
CA ALA A 270 -13.20 -2.20 -0.48
C ALA A 270 -14.51 -1.75 -1.15
N LEU A 271 -14.44 -1.21 -2.37
CA LEU A 271 -15.60 -0.80 -3.17
C LEU A 271 -16.41 -2.01 -3.66
N VAL A 272 -15.77 -3.07 -4.14
CA VAL A 272 -16.42 -4.34 -4.49
C VAL A 272 -17.16 -4.92 -3.28
N ALA A 273 -16.50 -5.03 -2.14
CA ALA A 273 -17.12 -5.53 -0.91
C ALA A 273 -18.30 -4.65 -0.46
N SER A 274 -18.20 -3.34 -0.67
CA SER A 274 -19.29 -2.39 -0.38
C SER A 274 -20.50 -2.59 -1.28
N ALA A 275 -20.27 -2.78 -2.59
CA ALA A 275 -21.32 -3.07 -3.55
C ALA A 275 -22.00 -4.43 -3.24
N VAL A 276 -21.20 -5.47 -2.99
CA VAL A 276 -21.71 -6.79 -2.59
C VAL A 276 -22.52 -6.70 -1.30
N ALA A 277 -22.06 -5.94 -0.30
CA ALA A 277 -22.78 -5.79 0.96
C ALA A 277 -24.16 -5.13 0.80
N VAL A 278 -24.31 -4.19 -0.14
CA VAL A 278 -25.62 -3.61 -0.49
C VAL A 278 -26.48 -4.60 -1.26
N VAL A 279 -25.90 -5.38 -2.17
CA VAL A 279 -26.63 -6.43 -2.91
C VAL A 279 -27.16 -7.53 -1.98
N VAL A 280 -26.39 -7.88 -0.93
CA VAL A 280 -26.78 -8.88 0.07
C VAL A 280 -27.90 -8.38 0.99
N ARG A 281 -28.01 -7.06 1.19
CA ARG A 281 -29.07 -6.44 2.02
C ARG A 281 -29.53 -5.10 1.42
N PRO A 282 -30.28 -5.12 0.31
CA PRO A 282 -30.73 -3.89 -0.33
C PRO A 282 -31.72 -3.14 0.56
N GLY A 283 -31.53 -1.83 0.68
CA GLY A 283 -32.42 -0.97 1.44
C GLY A 283 -32.06 0.49 1.31
N ARG A 284 -33.04 1.38 1.52
CA ARG A 284 -32.86 2.84 1.38
C ARG A 284 -31.80 3.38 2.34
N GLU A 285 -31.85 2.97 3.60
CA GLU A 285 -30.88 3.43 4.60
C GLU A 285 -29.49 2.81 4.42
N ALA A 286 -29.40 1.57 3.92
CA ALA A 286 -28.15 0.94 3.53
C ALA A 286 -27.47 1.71 2.39
N LEU A 287 -28.23 2.02 1.32
CA LEU A 287 -27.74 2.82 0.19
C LEU A 287 -27.34 4.23 0.64
N ARG A 288 -28.16 4.89 1.45
CA ARG A 288 -27.85 6.22 2.01
C ARG A 288 -26.58 6.19 2.87
N TRP A 289 -26.42 5.16 3.70
CA TRP A 289 -25.23 4.98 4.52
C TRP A 289 -24.00 4.81 3.62
N LEU A 290 -24.07 3.96 2.60
CA LEU A 290 -22.95 3.76 1.70
C LEU A 290 -22.60 5.02 0.90
N LEU A 291 -23.60 5.68 0.29
CA LEU A 291 -23.39 6.88 -0.52
C LEU A 291 -22.78 8.02 0.32
N THR A 292 -23.27 8.23 1.54
CA THR A 292 -22.72 9.27 2.42
C THR A 292 -21.31 8.93 2.90
N THR A 293 -21.04 7.66 3.25
CA THR A 293 -19.69 7.19 3.60
C THR A 293 -18.73 7.33 2.43
N GLY A 294 -19.12 6.90 1.23
CA GLY A 294 -18.33 6.98 0.00
C GLY A 294 -18.07 8.42 -0.45
N ALA A 295 -19.08 9.30 -0.39
CA ALA A 295 -18.92 10.71 -0.72
C ALA A 295 -17.94 11.40 0.23
N VAL A 296 -18.05 11.16 1.54
CA VAL A 296 -17.10 11.72 2.52
C VAL A 296 -15.70 11.15 2.30
N ALA A 297 -15.58 9.84 2.02
CA ALA A 297 -14.29 9.23 1.72
C ALA A 297 -13.63 9.85 0.49
N GLY A 298 -14.38 9.98 -0.62
CA GLY A 298 -13.92 10.57 -1.86
C GLY A 298 -13.54 12.05 -1.73
N LEU A 299 -14.30 12.82 -0.93
CA LEU A 299 -13.91 14.20 -0.60
C LEU A 299 -12.61 14.24 0.20
N CYS A 300 -12.48 13.42 1.25
CA CYS A 300 -11.28 13.38 2.08
C CYS A 300 -10.01 12.93 1.32
N SER A 301 -10.15 12.19 0.21
CA SER A 301 -9.04 11.78 -0.65
C SER A 301 -8.90 12.61 -1.93
N ALA A 302 -9.73 13.64 -2.11
CA ALA A 302 -9.83 14.38 -3.37
C ALA A 302 -8.51 15.03 -3.79
N PHE A 303 -7.73 15.55 -2.83
CA PHE A 303 -6.43 16.20 -3.06
C PHE A 303 -5.44 15.34 -3.86
N TRP A 304 -5.59 14.02 -3.81
CA TRP A 304 -4.72 13.07 -4.51
C TRP A 304 -5.45 12.37 -5.65
N VAL A 305 -6.69 11.88 -5.40
CA VAL A 305 -7.45 11.09 -6.39
C VAL A 305 -7.84 11.93 -7.61
N LEU A 306 -8.19 13.21 -7.44
CA LEU A 306 -8.63 14.04 -8.57
C LEU A 306 -7.47 14.43 -9.49
N PRO A 307 -6.33 14.94 -9.00
CA PRO A 307 -5.17 15.18 -9.85
C PRO A 307 -4.72 13.92 -10.60
N PHE A 308 -4.60 12.79 -9.88
CA PHE A 308 -4.30 11.48 -10.47
C PHE A 308 -5.21 11.16 -11.66
N TRP A 309 -6.53 11.23 -11.45
CA TRP A 309 -7.51 10.85 -12.46
C TRP A 309 -7.52 11.81 -13.65
N TRP A 310 -7.31 13.11 -13.40
CA TRP A 310 -7.32 14.15 -14.41
C TRP A 310 -6.05 14.15 -15.28
N ARG A 311 -4.92 13.70 -14.74
CA ARG A 311 -3.64 13.65 -15.44
C ARG A 311 -3.27 12.25 -15.95
N ARG A 312 -4.18 11.28 -15.85
CA ARG A 312 -3.93 9.87 -16.20
C ARG A 312 -3.38 9.62 -17.62
N ASP A 313 -3.55 10.55 -18.55
CA ASP A 313 -3.02 10.45 -19.91
C ASP A 313 -1.49 10.56 -19.95
N HIS A 314 -0.87 10.94 -18.82
CA HIS A 314 0.57 11.05 -18.60
C HIS A 314 1.10 9.92 -17.70
N LEU A 315 0.32 8.86 -17.49
CA LEU A 315 0.79 7.62 -16.88
C LEU A 315 1.52 6.80 -17.94
N ASN A 316 2.71 6.31 -17.61
CA ASN A 316 3.35 5.28 -18.41
C ASN A 316 2.69 3.91 -18.16
N ASP A 317 2.64 3.08 -19.20
CA ASP A 317 2.17 1.69 -19.13
C ASP A 317 3.36 0.76 -19.36
N MET A 318 3.66 -0.08 -18.36
CA MET A 318 4.71 -1.10 -18.47
C MET A 318 4.34 -2.25 -19.42
N ALA A 319 3.13 -2.24 -19.98
CA ALA A 319 2.57 -3.22 -20.91
C ALA A 319 2.56 -4.64 -20.32
N TRP A 320 2.20 -4.76 -19.04
CA TRP A 320 2.08 -6.06 -18.37
C TRP A 320 1.01 -6.92 -19.04
N HIS A 321 1.41 -8.10 -19.52
CA HIS A 321 0.47 -9.06 -20.08
C HIS A 321 -0.45 -9.62 -19.01
N LYS A 322 -1.70 -9.82 -19.43
CA LYS A 322 -2.71 -10.49 -18.62
C LYS A 322 -2.26 -11.92 -18.29
N LEU A 323 -2.35 -12.32 -17.04
CA LEU A 323 -2.20 -13.72 -16.64
C LEU A 323 -3.37 -14.54 -17.19
N THR A 324 -3.08 -15.53 -18.04
CA THR A 324 -4.08 -16.37 -18.70
C THR A 324 -4.22 -17.78 -18.12
N SER A 325 -3.29 -18.22 -17.27
CA SER A 325 -3.36 -19.49 -16.54
C SER A 325 -4.42 -19.44 -15.43
N PHE A 326 -5.68 -19.20 -15.80
CA PHE A 326 -6.75 -18.84 -14.87
C PHE A 326 -7.01 -19.92 -13.82
N ARG A 327 -6.98 -21.18 -14.25
CA ARG A 327 -7.14 -22.33 -13.37
C ARG A 327 -6.03 -22.40 -12.32
N SER A 328 -4.78 -22.13 -12.72
CA SER A 328 -3.62 -22.11 -11.83
C SER A 328 -3.79 -21.09 -10.72
N TYR A 329 -4.15 -19.85 -11.05
CA TYR A 329 -4.30 -18.81 -10.03
C TYR A 329 -5.59 -18.92 -9.20
N LEU A 330 -6.66 -19.52 -9.72
CA LEU A 330 -7.93 -19.62 -8.99
C LEU A 330 -8.10 -20.93 -8.20
N TRP A 331 -7.32 -21.97 -8.50
CA TRP A 331 -7.53 -23.31 -7.95
C TRP A 331 -6.26 -24.10 -7.59
N ASP A 332 -5.46 -24.56 -8.56
CA ASP A 332 -4.42 -25.59 -8.31
C ASP A 332 -3.02 -25.05 -8.00
N ARG A 333 -2.67 -23.86 -8.51
CA ARG A 333 -1.38 -23.19 -8.33
C ARG A 333 -0.19 -24.01 -8.87
N ASP A 334 -0.40 -24.71 -9.98
CA ASP A 334 0.62 -25.56 -10.63
C ASP A 334 1.52 -24.80 -11.63
N ASP A 335 1.03 -23.69 -12.19
CA ASP A 335 1.74 -22.83 -13.14
C ASP A 335 1.67 -21.38 -12.65
N LEU A 336 2.72 -20.94 -11.95
CA LEU A 336 2.84 -19.63 -11.30
C LEU A 336 3.92 -18.78 -11.97
N ALA A 337 3.94 -17.48 -11.64
CA ALA A 337 4.78 -16.52 -12.34
C ALA A 337 6.30 -16.70 -12.14
N ALA A 338 6.71 -17.52 -11.18
CA ALA A 338 8.12 -17.80 -10.90
C ALA A 338 8.27 -19.20 -10.26
N ASP A 339 9.35 -19.90 -10.61
CA ASP A 339 9.58 -21.31 -10.24
C ASP A 339 9.68 -21.57 -8.74
N PHE A 340 10.04 -20.56 -7.94
CA PHE A 340 10.12 -20.69 -6.48
C PHE A 340 8.77 -20.49 -5.78
N LEU A 341 7.74 -20.03 -6.50
CA LEU A 341 6.38 -19.88 -5.96
C LEU A 341 5.71 -21.25 -5.91
N THR A 342 4.97 -21.51 -4.84
CA THR A 342 4.36 -22.82 -4.61
C THR A 342 2.95 -22.72 -4.05
N ASN A 343 2.19 -23.81 -4.17
CA ASN A 343 0.86 -23.95 -3.56
C ASN A 343 0.95 -24.20 -2.05
N ASP A 344 1.47 -23.23 -1.31
CA ASP A 344 1.66 -23.33 0.14
C ASP A 344 1.26 -22.02 0.85
N PRO A 345 0.20 -22.03 1.70
CA PRO A 345 -0.65 -23.18 2.02
C PRO A 345 -1.52 -23.68 0.83
N PRO A 346 -1.90 -24.97 0.79
CA PRO A 346 -2.71 -25.53 -0.30
C PRO A 346 -4.06 -24.82 -0.48
N LEU A 347 -4.24 -24.12 -1.60
CA LEU A 347 -5.43 -23.31 -1.89
C LEU A 347 -6.72 -24.14 -1.91
N GLN A 348 -6.67 -25.38 -2.38
CA GLN A 348 -7.83 -26.27 -2.48
C GLN A 348 -8.46 -26.54 -1.10
N VAL A 349 -7.62 -26.71 -0.06
CA VAL A 349 -8.08 -26.87 1.32
C VAL A 349 -8.76 -25.60 1.80
N VAL A 350 -8.20 -24.44 1.47
CA VAL A 350 -8.76 -23.13 1.81
C VAL A 350 -10.10 -22.93 1.11
N ILE A 351 -10.23 -23.28 -0.18
CA ILE A 351 -11.49 -23.17 -0.93
C ILE A 351 -12.55 -24.10 -0.34
N LEU A 352 -12.20 -25.34 0.00
CA LEU A 352 -13.13 -26.28 0.64
C LEU A 352 -13.64 -25.73 1.98
N LEU A 353 -12.74 -25.22 2.82
CA LEU A 353 -13.11 -24.58 4.09
C LEU A 353 -13.92 -23.30 3.85
N ALA A 354 -13.60 -22.50 2.84
CA ALA A 354 -14.35 -21.30 2.49
C ALA A 354 -15.78 -21.64 2.04
N GLY A 355 -15.96 -22.73 1.28
CA GLY A 355 -17.27 -23.27 0.93
C GLY A 355 -18.08 -23.69 2.16
N VAL A 356 -17.46 -24.41 3.10
CA VAL A 356 -18.08 -24.72 4.41
C VAL A 356 -18.42 -23.44 5.18
N GLY A 357 -17.54 -22.43 5.15
CA GLY A 357 -17.76 -21.12 5.75
C GLY A 357 -18.98 -20.41 5.19
N LEU A 358 -19.19 -20.46 3.87
CA LEU A 358 -20.40 -19.94 3.21
C LEU A 358 -21.65 -20.72 3.65
N LEU A 359 -21.60 -22.05 3.68
CA LEU A 359 -22.74 -22.89 4.12
C LEU A 359 -23.11 -22.59 5.59
N LEU A 360 -22.13 -22.47 6.48
CA LEU A 360 -22.35 -22.10 7.87
C LEU A 360 -22.82 -20.65 7.99
N SER A 361 -22.39 -19.76 7.09
CA SER A 361 -22.89 -18.38 7.02
C SER A 361 -24.37 -18.33 6.66
N VAL A 362 -24.85 -19.23 5.79
CA VAL A 362 -26.28 -19.42 5.54
C VAL A 362 -26.99 -19.96 6.77
N ALA A 363 -26.43 -20.99 7.41
CA ALA A 363 -27.04 -21.67 8.57
C ALA A 363 -27.12 -20.78 9.83
N PHE A 364 -26.17 -19.88 10.03
CA PHE A 364 -26.04 -19.03 11.21
C PHE A 364 -26.16 -17.52 10.91
N ARG A 365 -26.65 -17.18 9.70
CA ARG A 365 -26.92 -15.79 9.25
C ARG A 365 -25.69 -14.87 9.35
N ARG A 366 -24.51 -15.36 9.00
CA ARG A 366 -23.26 -14.58 9.03
C ARG A 366 -23.17 -13.69 7.79
N ARG A 367 -23.54 -12.41 7.92
CA ARG A 367 -23.46 -11.42 6.83
C ARG A 367 -22.06 -11.28 6.25
N LEU A 368 -21.04 -11.25 7.11
CA LEU A 368 -19.66 -11.14 6.67
C LEU A 368 -19.29 -12.26 5.69
N GLY A 369 -19.76 -13.49 5.93
CA GLY A 369 -19.52 -14.60 5.01
C GLY A 369 -20.12 -14.39 3.63
N PHE A 370 -21.34 -13.86 3.53
CA PHE A 370 -21.94 -13.51 2.24
C PHE A 370 -21.15 -12.42 1.51
N VAL A 371 -20.69 -11.38 2.23
CA VAL A 371 -19.89 -10.30 1.64
C VAL A 371 -18.56 -10.81 1.12
N LEU A 372 -17.86 -11.65 1.90
CA LEU A 372 -16.58 -12.23 1.48
C LEU A 372 -16.76 -13.19 0.29
N ALA A 373 -17.80 -14.05 0.31
CA ALA A 373 -18.05 -14.99 -0.77
C ALA A 373 -18.44 -14.29 -2.06
N GLY A 374 -19.34 -13.30 -1.99
CA GLY A 374 -19.71 -12.49 -3.15
C GLY A 374 -18.51 -11.71 -3.69
N SER A 375 -17.65 -11.18 -2.82
CA SER A 375 -16.42 -10.50 -3.23
C SER A 375 -15.45 -11.47 -3.93
N ALA A 376 -15.23 -12.66 -3.39
CA ALA A 376 -14.37 -13.67 -4.01
C ALA A 376 -14.87 -14.06 -5.41
N VAL A 377 -16.19 -14.23 -5.59
CA VAL A 377 -16.78 -14.51 -6.91
C VAL A 377 -16.56 -13.34 -7.88
N VAL A 378 -16.85 -12.10 -7.47
CA VAL A 378 -16.67 -10.92 -8.34
C VAL A 378 -15.21 -10.72 -8.72
N LEU A 379 -14.28 -10.90 -7.77
CA LEU A 379 -12.85 -10.77 -8.01
C LEU A 379 -12.31 -11.88 -8.91
N GLY A 380 -12.77 -13.12 -8.73
CA GLY A 380 -12.42 -14.24 -9.61
C GLY A 380 -12.91 -14.02 -11.04
N LEU A 381 -14.14 -13.51 -11.21
CA LEU A 381 -14.68 -13.12 -12.51
C LEU A 381 -13.89 -11.95 -13.12
N ALA A 382 -13.55 -10.94 -12.32
CA ALA A 382 -12.74 -9.82 -12.77
C ALA A 382 -11.36 -10.29 -13.24
N PHE A 383 -10.70 -11.19 -12.51
CA PHE A 383 -9.41 -11.75 -12.92
C PHE A 383 -9.45 -12.43 -14.30
N VAL A 384 -10.56 -13.12 -14.61
CA VAL A 384 -10.76 -13.82 -15.89
C VAL A 384 -11.18 -12.86 -17.01
N HIS A 385 -12.08 -11.92 -16.73
CA HIS A 385 -12.77 -11.14 -17.76
C HIS A 385 -12.27 -9.71 -17.94
N LEU A 386 -11.46 -9.18 -17.02
CA LEU A 386 -10.84 -7.87 -17.21
C LEU A 386 -9.98 -7.90 -18.49
N PRO A 387 -10.19 -6.97 -19.44
CA PRO A 387 -9.36 -6.90 -20.64
C PRO A 387 -7.91 -6.54 -20.26
N GLU A 388 -6.97 -6.88 -21.14
CA GLU A 388 -5.60 -6.42 -21.01
C GLU A 388 -5.55 -4.89 -21.13
N GLY A 389 -4.70 -4.27 -20.32
CA GLY A 389 -4.53 -2.83 -20.23
C GLY A 389 -3.70 -2.49 -18.99
N ARG A 390 -3.67 -1.21 -18.61
CA ARG A 390 -2.85 -0.68 -17.50
C ARG A 390 -3.00 -1.42 -16.16
N LEU A 391 -4.17 -2.03 -15.90
CA LEU A 391 -4.39 -2.82 -14.69
C LEU A 391 -3.97 -4.27 -14.90
N TYR A 392 -2.78 -4.61 -14.41
CA TYR A 392 -2.31 -5.99 -14.33
C TYR A 392 -3.25 -6.86 -13.47
N ASN A 393 -3.91 -7.86 -14.09
CA ASN A 393 -4.94 -8.67 -13.43
C ASN A 393 -4.41 -9.48 -12.24
N GLY A 394 -3.10 -9.81 -12.20
CA GLY A 394 -2.48 -10.46 -11.05
C GLY A 394 -2.65 -9.69 -9.74
N ARG A 395 -2.81 -8.36 -9.79
CA ARG A 395 -3.05 -7.52 -8.61
C ARG A 395 -4.44 -7.71 -7.97
N ILE A 396 -5.36 -8.43 -8.62
CA ILE A 396 -6.68 -8.77 -8.08
C ILE A 396 -6.60 -9.96 -7.11
N LEU A 397 -5.65 -10.87 -7.33
CA LEU A 397 -5.54 -12.15 -6.64
C LEU A 397 -5.36 -12.05 -5.11
N PRO A 398 -4.58 -11.10 -4.54
CA PRO A 398 -4.47 -11.00 -3.09
C PRO A 398 -5.81 -10.77 -2.39
N ALA A 399 -6.70 -9.95 -2.96
CA ALA A 399 -8.03 -9.71 -2.41
C ALA A 399 -8.94 -10.96 -2.50
N TYR A 400 -8.80 -11.73 -3.59
CA TYR A 400 -9.46 -13.03 -3.75
C TYR A 400 -9.00 -14.02 -2.68
N TYR A 401 -7.67 -14.23 -2.53
CA TYR A 401 -7.12 -15.14 -1.53
C TYR A 401 -7.47 -14.72 -0.10
N LEU A 402 -7.37 -13.42 0.23
CA LEU A 402 -7.75 -12.90 1.55
C LEU A 402 -9.22 -13.20 1.86
N SER A 403 -10.13 -13.03 0.89
CA SER A 403 -11.55 -13.35 1.06
C SER A 403 -11.77 -14.83 1.39
N LEU A 404 -11.03 -15.73 0.72
CA LEU A 404 -11.09 -17.17 0.96
C LEU A 404 -10.53 -17.55 2.35
N TYR A 405 -9.37 -17.00 2.74
CA TYR A 405 -8.79 -17.26 4.07
C TYR A 405 -9.73 -16.81 5.19
N LEU A 406 -10.36 -15.63 5.06
CA LEU A 406 -11.32 -15.14 6.05
C LEU A 406 -12.59 -16.01 6.11
N LEU A 407 -13.09 -16.50 4.97
CA LEU A 407 -14.21 -17.45 4.92
C LEU A 407 -13.87 -18.80 5.56
N ALA A 408 -12.68 -19.32 5.31
CA ALA A 408 -12.18 -20.53 5.97
C ALA A 408 -12.14 -20.34 7.50
N ALA A 409 -11.75 -19.15 7.96
CA ALA A 409 -11.79 -18.80 9.38
C ALA A 409 -13.21 -18.82 9.96
N VAL A 410 -14.19 -18.27 9.22
CA VAL A 410 -15.61 -18.32 9.62
C VAL A 410 -16.08 -19.77 9.74
N ALA A 411 -15.63 -20.65 8.83
CA ALA A 411 -15.96 -22.08 8.88
C ALA A 411 -15.47 -22.74 10.18
N VAL A 412 -14.20 -22.55 10.51
CA VAL A 412 -13.59 -23.10 11.74
C VAL A 412 -14.26 -22.49 12.98
N ALA A 413 -14.57 -21.20 12.96
CA ALA A 413 -15.21 -20.51 14.08
C ALA A 413 -16.61 -21.05 14.38
N ASP A 414 -17.46 -21.17 13.37
CA ASP A 414 -18.81 -21.66 13.55
C ASP A 414 -18.83 -23.16 13.86
N ALA A 415 -17.90 -23.95 13.31
CA ALA A 415 -17.74 -25.36 13.69
C ALA A 415 -17.36 -25.53 15.17
N LEU A 416 -16.37 -24.77 15.66
CA LEU A 416 -15.96 -24.81 17.07
C LEU A 416 -17.05 -24.29 18.02
N ARG A 417 -17.80 -23.28 17.60
CA ARG A 417 -18.93 -22.75 18.37
C ARG A 417 -20.08 -23.75 18.42
N LEU A 418 -20.41 -24.38 17.29
CA LEU A 418 -21.41 -25.44 17.22
C LEU A 418 -21.04 -26.61 18.13
N ALA A 419 -19.80 -27.11 18.03
CA ALA A 419 -19.30 -28.18 18.89
C ALA A 419 -19.39 -27.82 20.39
N GLY A 420 -18.98 -26.60 20.75
CA GLY A 420 -19.09 -26.12 22.13
C GLY A 420 -20.53 -26.05 22.64
N ARG A 421 -21.44 -25.49 21.83
CA ARG A 421 -22.87 -25.41 22.18
C ARG A 421 -23.54 -26.79 22.26
N LEU A 422 -23.18 -27.73 21.38
CA LEU A 422 -23.65 -29.12 21.47
C LEU A 422 -23.19 -29.77 22.78
N LEU A 423 -21.93 -29.56 23.18
CA LEU A 423 -21.42 -30.05 24.45
C LEU A 423 -22.18 -29.45 25.66
N ASP A 424 -22.50 -28.16 25.62
CA ASP A 424 -23.30 -27.52 26.68
C ASP A 424 -24.67 -28.19 26.83
N GLY A 425 -25.37 -28.48 25.73
CA GLY A 425 -26.66 -29.17 25.78
C GLY A 425 -26.56 -30.65 26.18
N LEU A 426 -25.49 -31.35 25.78
CA LEU A 426 -25.23 -32.73 26.22
C LEU A 426 -24.93 -32.81 27.72
N ARG A 427 -24.17 -31.83 28.25
CA ARG A 427 -23.86 -31.72 29.68
C ARG A 427 -24.91 -30.97 30.49
N ARG A 428 -26.03 -30.56 29.87
CA ARG A 428 -27.10 -29.76 30.48
C ARG A 428 -26.57 -28.54 31.24
N SER A 429 -25.53 -27.89 30.70
CA SER A 429 -24.82 -26.80 31.38
C SER A 429 -25.58 -25.49 31.27
N THR A 430 -26.09 -24.98 32.39
CA THR A 430 -26.74 -23.65 32.48
C THR A 430 -25.75 -22.49 32.37
N THR A 431 -24.48 -22.72 32.69
CA THR A 431 -23.44 -21.68 32.66
C THR A 431 -22.78 -21.52 31.29
N GLY A 432 -22.90 -22.51 30.41
CA GLY A 432 -22.21 -22.58 29.11
C GLY A 432 -20.68 -22.62 29.21
N ARG A 433 -20.13 -22.98 30.38
CA ARG A 433 -18.67 -23.04 30.60
C ARG A 433 -17.98 -24.12 29.76
N PRO A 434 -18.47 -25.38 29.70
CA PRO A 434 -17.85 -26.43 28.89
C PRO A 434 -17.73 -26.05 27.41
N GLY A 435 -18.78 -25.49 26.83
CA GLY A 435 -18.80 -25.06 25.43
C GLY A 435 -17.80 -23.95 25.15
N ARG A 436 -17.71 -22.94 26.02
CA ARG A 436 -16.70 -21.89 25.90
C ARG A 436 -15.27 -22.43 26.01
N LEU A 437 -15.02 -23.44 26.84
CA LEU A 437 -13.70 -24.09 26.93
C LEU A 437 -13.35 -24.83 25.64
N VAL A 438 -14.31 -25.54 25.01
CA VAL A 438 -14.09 -26.19 23.71
C VAL A 438 -13.81 -25.16 22.62
N SER A 439 -14.66 -24.14 22.49
CA SER A 439 -14.46 -23.12 21.45
C SER A 439 -13.18 -22.32 21.67
N GLY A 440 -12.85 -21.99 22.92
CA GLY A 440 -11.63 -21.27 23.26
C GLY A 440 -10.36 -22.11 23.11
N GLY A 441 -10.37 -23.34 23.63
CA GLY A 441 -9.26 -24.28 23.46
C GLY A 441 -9.03 -24.63 21.99
N GLY A 442 -10.10 -24.82 21.22
CA GLY A 442 -10.03 -25.03 19.77
C GLY A 442 -9.46 -23.83 19.02
N ALA A 443 -9.80 -22.60 19.42
CA ALA A 443 -9.22 -21.39 18.83
C ALA A 443 -7.71 -21.27 19.11
N VAL A 444 -7.29 -21.58 20.34
CA VAL A 444 -5.86 -21.63 20.69
C VAL A 444 -5.15 -22.75 19.92
N ALA A 445 -5.75 -23.93 19.80
CA ALA A 445 -5.19 -25.03 19.02
C ALA A 445 -5.05 -24.68 17.54
N ALA A 446 -6.06 -24.02 16.94
CA ALA A 446 -6.00 -23.54 15.56
C ALA A 446 -4.89 -22.51 15.37
N PHE A 447 -4.74 -21.55 16.31
CA PHE A 447 -3.63 -20.61 16.30
C PHE A 447 -2.27 -21.31 16.34
N LEU A 448 -2.07 -22.24 17.28
CA LEU A 448 -0.81 -22.99 17.40
C LEU A 448 -0.53 -23.86 16.16
N ALA A 449 -1.56 -24.49 15.59
CA ALA A 449 -1.44 -25.28 14.37
C ALA A 449 -1.01 -24.43 13.17
N VAL A 450 -1.56 -23.22 13.02
CA VAL A 450 -1.17 -22.29 11.96
C VAL A 450 0.24 -21.74 12.19
N VAL A 451 0.59 -21.40 13.43
CA VAL A 451 1.97 -21.01 13.78
C VAL A 451 2.95 -22.13 13.45
N LEU A 452 2.59 -23.39 13.70
CA LEU A 452 3.44 -24.53 13.35
C LEU A 452 3.54 -24.70 11.82
N LEU A 453 2.41 -24.66 11.11
CA LEU A 453 2.32 -24.81 9.66
C LEU A 453 3.24 -23.82 8.93
N VAL A 454 3.23 -22.56 9.36
CA VAL A 454 4.00 -21.50 8.71
C VAL A 454 5.40 -21.33 9.33
N GLY A 455 5.51 -21.51 10.65
CA GLY A 455 6.76 -21.29 11.39
C GLY A 455 7.84 -22.33 11.11
N MET A 456 7.46 -23.55 10.74
CA MET A 456 8.39 -24.60 10.32
C MET A 456 9.11 -24.23 9.01
N PRO A 457 8.43 -23.96 7.87
CA PRO A 457 9.09 -23.51 6.64
C PRO A 457 9.84 -22.16 6.77
N LEU A 458 9.38 -21.26 7.63
CA LEU A 458 10.10 -20.01 7.92
C LEU A 458 11.37 -20.24 8.77
N ARG A 459 11.50 -21.43 9.40
CA ARG A 459 12.62 -21.81 10.27
C ARG A 459 12.76 -20.92 11.51
N VAL A 460 11.64 -20.60 12.15
CA VAL A 460 11.55 -19.57 13.22
C VAL A 460 11.04 -20.06 14.57
N MET A 461 10.77 -21.35 14.69
CA MET A 461 10.27 -21.93 15.93
C MET A 461 11.28 -21.74 17.08
N PRO A 462 10.79 -21.44 18.30
CA PRO A 462 11.67 -21.14 19.43
C PRO A 462 12.54 -22.35 19.79
N LEU A 463 13.85 -22.14 19.97
CA LEU A 463 14.84 -23.20 20.23
C LEU A 463 15.00 -24.22 19.09
N GLY A 464 14.49 -23.94 17.89
CA GLY A 464 14.78 -24.78 16.73
C GLY A 464 16.21 -24.62 16.25
N SER A 465 16.72 -25.65 15.57
CA SER A 465 18.10 -25.69 15.07
C SER A 465 18.17 -26.15 13.62
N MET A 466 19.25 -25.76 12.96
CA MET A 466 19.59 -26.22 11.61
C MET A 466 20.56 -27.41 11.70
N ASP A 467 20.29 -28.46 10.93
CA ASP A 467 21.23 -29.54 10.63
C ASP A 467 21.35 -29.65 9.09
N GLY A 468 22.43 -29.09 8.54
CA GLY A 468 22.54 -28.85 7.11
C GLY A 468 21.41 -27.96 6.59
N ASN A 469 20.61 -28.47 5.64
CA ASN A 469 19.43 -27.77 5.11
C ASN A 469 18.11 -28.17 5.82
N THR A 470 18.17 -29.08 6.80
CA THR A 470 16.99 -29.53 7.54
C THR A 470 16.81 -28.68 8.79
N TYR A 471 15.64 -28.10 8.96
CA TYR A 471 15.24 -27.41 10.18
C TYR A 471 14.53 -28.38 11.13
N ARG A 472 15.01 -28.46 12.39
CA ARG A 472 14.45 -29.35 13.42
C ARG A 472 13.84 -28.56 14.57
N TRP A 473 12.66 -28.99 15.01
CA TRP A 473 12.00 -28.43 16.19
C TRP A 473 11.11 -29.48 16.87
N MET A 474 11.38 -29.80 18.14
CA MET A 474 10.59 -30.74 18.95
C MET A 474 10.24 -32.08 18.26
N GLY A 475 11.20 -32.65 17.52
CA GLY A 475 11.02 -33.93 16.80
C GLY A 475 10.34 -33.80 15.44
N LEU A 476 9.93 -32.59 15.03
CA LEU A 476 9.49 -32.28 13.67
C LEU A 476 10.67 -31.79 12.85
N GLU A 477 10.67 -32.13 11.56
CA GLU A 477 11.72 -31.76 10.61
C GLU A 477 11.11 -31.22 9.32
N THR A 478 11.78 -30.26 8.69
CA THR A 478 11.43 -29.80 7.34
C THR A 478 12.65 -29.35 6.57
N THR A 479 12.67 -29.64 5.26
CA THR A 479 13.64 -29.09 4.31
C THR A 479 13.09 -27.89 3.53
N GLU A 480 11.78 -27.64 3.66
CA GLU A 480 11.13 -26.49 3.03
C GLU A 480 11.73 -25.17 3.52
N LEU A 481 11.67 -24.16 2.66
CA LEU A 481 12.11 -22.81 2.98
C LEU A 481 11.09 -21.80 2.45
N ASN A 482 10.51 -21.04 3.36
CA ASN A 482 9.80 -19.82 3.03
C ASN A 482 10.81 -18.66 3.04
N LEU A 483 11.03 -18.05 1.87
CA LEU A 483 12.03 -17.00 1.68
C LEU A 483 11.71 -15.69 2.40
N GLY A 484 10.50 -15.50 2.93
CA GLY A 484 10.06 -14.24 3.52
C GLY A 484 11.00 -13.71 4.61
N ARG A 485 11.41 -14.54 5.57
CA ARG A 485 12.31 -14.11 6.65
C ARG A 485 13.73 -13.79 6.16
N SER A 486 14.27 -14.59 5.25
CA SER A 486 15.59 -14.33 4.66
C SER A 486 15.58 -13.04 3.82
N TRP A 487 14.45 -12.75 3.16
CA TRP A 487 14.31 -11.52 2.38
C TRP A 487 14.20 -10.29 3.27
N VAL A 488 13.48 -10.37 4.39
CA VAL A 488 13.50 -9.32 5.43
C VAL A 488 14.92 -9.04 5.90
N ARG A 489 15.68 -10.09 6.20
CA ARG A 489 17.08 -9.96 6.63
C ARG A 489 17.92 -9.29 5.55
N TRP A 490 17.84 -9.77 4.31
CA TRP A 490 18.53 -9.16 3.16
C TRP A 490 18.21 -7.67 3.03
N ASN A 491 16.93 -7.31 3.04
CA ASN A 491 16.52 -5.93 2.85
C ASN A 491 16.94 -5.04 4.04
N PHE A 492 16.73 -5.47 5.28
CA PHE A 492 16.89 -4.62 6.46
C PHE A 492 18.27 -4.67 7.11
N GLU A 493 19.13 -5.64 6.80
CA GLU A 493 20.56 -5.50 7.01
C GLU A 493 21.08 -4.26 6.28
N GLY A 494 20.46 -3.91 5.15
CA GLY A 494 20.64 -2.63 4.46
C GLY A 494 21.82 -2.60 3.49
N TYR A 495 21.97 -1.47 2.80
CA TYR A 495 23.08 -1.25 1.86
C TYR A 495 24.43 -1.35 2.57
N GLU A 496 24.55 -0.76 3.76
CA GLU A 496 25.81 -0.61 4.50
C GLU A 496 26.44 -1.94 4.93
N ASN A 497 25.64 -3.00 5.02
CA ASN A 497 26.11 -4.35 5.36
C ASN A 497 26.33 -5.24 4.13
N ARG A 498 26.14 -4.74 2.91
CA ARG A 498 26.45 -5.49 1.68
C ARG A 498 27.97 -5.52 1.53
N VAL A 499 28.51 -6.73 1.57
CA VAL A 499 29.95 -6.98 1.39
C VAL A 499 30.14 -7.58 0.01
N GLY A 500 31.02 -6.98 -0.80
CA GLY A 500 31.41 -7.53 -2.11
C GLY A 500 32.15 -8.86 -1.97
N ASP A 501 32.18 -9.63 -3.05
CA ASP A 501 32.95 -10.88 -3.13
C ASP A 501 34.14 -10.73 -4.10
N SER A 502 34.74 -11.85 -4.52
CA SER A 502 35.87 -11.84 -5.46
C SER A 502 35.55 -11.23 -6.83
N SER A 503 34.26 -11.04 -7.15
CA SER A 503 33.80 -10.37 -8.37
C SER A 503 33.54 -8.87 -8.17
N GLY A 504 33.72 -8.34 -6.96
CA GLY A 504 33.45 -6.95 -6.59
C GLY A 504 32.10 -6.75 -5.90
N GLY A 505 31.66 -5.51 -5.77
CA GLY A 505 30.36 -5.15 -5.21
C GLY A 505 30.35 -4.69 -3.75
N GLY A 506 29.15 -4.66 -3.17
CA GLY A 506 28.93 -4.20 -1.80
C GLY A 506 28.92 -2.68 -1.62
N TRP A 507 28.68 -2.26 -0.38
CA TRP A 507 28.51 -0.85 0.01
C TRP A 507 29.71 0.01 -0.34
N GLU A 508 30.92 -0.50 -0.08
CA GLU A 508 32.15 0.28 -0.26
C GLU A 508 32.36 0.68 -1.72
N GLU A 509 32.09 -0.22 -2.66
CA GLU A 509 32.19 0.05 -4.09
C GLU A 509 31.09 1.02 -4.55
N GLN A 510 29.84 0.83 -4.12
CA GLN A 510 28.73 1.75 -4.44
C GLN A 510 28.99 3.15 -3.90
N ARG A 511 29.42 3.26 -2.64
CA ARG A 511 29.75 4.54 -1.99
C ARG A 511 30.95 5.21 -2.65
N ALA A 512 31.97 4.45 -3.04
CA ALA A 512 33.12 4.98 -3.76
C ALA A 512 32.71 5.60 -5.10
N LEU A 513 31.80 4.95 -5.85
CA LEU A 513 31.26 5.52 -7.09
C LEU A 513 30.53 6.84 -6.82
N ALA A 514 29.60 6.89 -5.86
CA ALA A 514 28.87 8.11 -5.51
C ALA A 514 29.82 9.26 -5.11
N ASN A 515 30.84 8.96 -4.30
CA ASN A 515 31.86 9.94 -3.91
C ASN A 515 32.68 10.42 -5.12
N THR A 516 33.06 9.52 -6.03
CA THR A 516 33.81 9.87 -7.25
C THR A 516 33.00 10.80 -8.14
N MET A 517 31.70 10.53 -8.30
CA MET A 517 30.80 11.39 -9.06
C MET A 517 30.65 12.77 -8.41
N MET A 518 30.58 12.84 -7.08
CA MET A 518 30.59 14.12 -6.36
C MET A 518 31.89 14.89 -6.56
N ASP A 519 33.04 14.23 -6.50
CA ASP A 519 34.33 14.89 -6.70
C ASP A 519 34.48 15.43 -8.13
N LEU A 520 34.01 14.68 -9.14
CA LEU A 520 33.90 15.16 -10.52
C LEU A 520 32.99 16.38 -10.63
N ALA A 521 31.80 16.32 -10.00
CA ALA A 521 30.88 17.44 -10.01
C ALA A 521 31.49 18.68 -9.35
N ARG A 522 32.14 18.55 -8.19
CA ARG A 522 32.82 19.67 -7.53
C ARG A 522 33.95 20.26 -8.38
N ALA A 523 34.76 19.41 -9.02
CA ALA A 523 35.81 19.87 -9.92
C ALA A 523 35.27 20.67 -11.11
N GLY A 524 34.05 20.35 -11.56
CA GLY A 524 33.32 21.10 -12.59
C GLY A 524 32.51 22.30 -12.07
N GLY A 525 32.65 22.71 -10.81
CA GLY A 525 31.94 23.84 -10.19
C GLY A 525 30.63 23.47 -9.48
N GLY A 526 30.26 22.20 -9.39
CA GLY A 526 28.98 21.71 -8.86
C GLY A 526 28.73 21.87 -7.36
N ASP A 527 29.67 22.41 -6.58
CA ASP A 527 29.49 22.68 -5.14
C ASP A 527 28.78 24.02 -4.85
N GLY A 528 28.43 24.79 -5.89
CA GLY A 528 27.79 26.09 -5.74
C GLY A 528 28.73 27.18 -5.19
N SER A 529 30.04 26.92 -5.12
CA SER A 529 31.05 27.92 -4.71
C SER A 529 31.43 28.89 -5.84
N GLY A 530 30.88 28.68 -7.03
CA GLY A 530 30.99 29.60 -8.16
C GLY A 530 30.33 30.96 -7.87
N PRO A 531 30.72 32.03 -8.59
CA PRO A 531 30.30 33.40 -8.31
C PRO A 531 28.78 33.65 -8.35
N ASP A 532 27.98 32.73 -8.92
CA ASP A 532 26.52 32.82 -9.03
C ASP A 532 25.77 31.62 -8.41
N GLY A 533 26.42 30.78 -7.60
CA GLY A 533 25.83 29.52 -7.12
C GLY A 533 25.72 28.44 -8.21
N ASP A 534 26.48 28.62 -9.30
CA ASP A 534 26.51 27.74 -10.47
C ASP A 534 26.74 26.29 -10.08
N ARG A 535 25.88 25.38 -10.54
CA ARG A 535 25.99 23.92 -10.37
C ARG A 535 26.47 23.25 -11.66
N SER A 536 27.23 23.96 -12.49
CA SER A 536 27.74 23.53 -13.81
C SER A 536 28.42 22.17 -13.82
N GLY A 537 28.86 21.62 -12.69
CA GLY A 537 29.46 20.29 -12.56
C GLY A 537 28.48 19.14 -12.28
N CYS A 538 27.26 19.44 -11.86
CA CYS A 538 26.19 18.45 -11.67
C CYS A 538 25.67 17.92 -13.02
N GLY A 539 24.88 16.86 -12.99
CA GLY A 539 24.30 16.29 -14.21
C GLY A 539 23.72 14.90 -14.04
N ARG A 540 23.01 14.42 -15.06
CA ARG A 540 22.38 13.10 -15.06
C ARG A 540 23.38 12.02 -15.44
N LEU A 541 23.21 10.86 -14.84
CA LEU A 541 24.01 9.67 -15.09
C LEU A 541 23.14 8.54 -15.66
N MET A 542 23.66 7.88 -16.68
CA MET A 542 23.23 6.56 -17.13
C MET A 542 24.34 5.56 -16.84
N TRP A 543 24.00 4.40 -16.29
CA TRP A 543 24.95 3.32 -16.08
C TRP A 543 24.65 2.13 -16.99
N GLU A 544 25.69 1.36 -17.30
CA GLU A 544 25.55 0.02 -17.84
C GLU A 544 24.83 -0.88 -16.81
N TYR A 545 23.68 -1.41 -17.18
CA TYR A 545 22.93 -2.36 -16.36
C TYR A 545 23.55 -3.76 -16.43
N GLY A 546 23.51 -4.47 -15.29
CA GLY A 546 23.78 -5.90 -15.20
C GLY A 546 23.04 -6.54 -14.03
N SER A 547 22.57 -7.77 -14.19
CA SER A 547 21.88 -8.50 -13.10
C SER A 547 22.78 -8.77 -11.89
N GLU A 548 24.09 -8.87 -12.12
CA GLU A 548 25.15 -9.01 -11.11
C GLU A 548 25.24 -7.81 -10.16
N LEU A 549 24.66 -6.66 -10.54
CA LEU A 549 24.59 -5.47 -9.66
C LEU A 549 23.74 -5.74 -8.41
N VAL A 550 23.01 -6.86 -8.34
CA VAL A 550 22.40 -7.37 -7.10
C VAL A 550 23.42 -7.51 -5.94
N ARG A 551 24.73 -7.55 -6.24
CA ARG A 551 25.83 -7.46 -5.26
C ARG A 551 25.83 -6.18 -4.41
N TYR A 552 25.15 -5.11 -4.84
CA TYR A 552 24.88 -3.91 -4.04
C TYR A 552 23.62 -4.04 -3.15
N GLY A 553 22.95 -5.19 -3.18
CA GLY A 553 21.66 -5.44 -2.51
C GLY A 553 20.47 -5.47 -3.47
N THR A 554 20.54 -4.73 -4.57
CA THR A 554 19.55 -4.73 -5.67
C THR A 554 20.24 -4.27 -6.96
N PRO A 555 19.90 -4.79 -8.15
CA PRO A 555 20.50 -4.31 -9.41
C PRO A 555 20.18 -2.84 -9.71
N MET A 556 19.22 -2.28 -8.99
CA MET A 556 18.72 -0.92 -9.12
C MET A 556 19.36 0.05 -8.13
N ALA A 557 20.44 -0.34 -7.44
CA ALA A 557 21.03 0.41 -6.34
C ALA A 557 21.50 1.83 -6.73
N LEU A 558 21.87 2.04 -7.99
CA LEU A 558 22.32 3.33 -8.51
C LEU A 558 21.18 4.32 -8.77
N MET A 559 19.91 3.89 -8.70
CA MET A 559 18.77 4.81 -8.65
C MET A 559 18.84 5.76 -7.43
N LEU A 560 19.59 5.39 -6.38
CA LEU A 560 19.80 6.23 -5.20
C LEU A 560 20.98 7.22 -5.34
N LEU A 561 21.66 7.30 -6.48
CA LEU A 561 22.69 8.33 -6.69
C LEU A 561 22.21 9.75 -6.34
N PRO A 562 20.99 10.19 -6.72
CA PRO A 562 20.48 11.51 -6.31
C PRO A 562 20.38 11.63 -4.78
N HIS A 563 19.99 10.55 -4.08
CA HIS A 563 19.93 10.54 -2.62
C HIS A 563 21.31 10.63 -1.96
N TRP A 564 22.33 9.97 -2.55
CA TRP A 564 23.70 9.98 -2.01
C TRP A 564 24.50 11.23 -2.37
N THR A 565 24.00 12.04 -3.31
CA THR A 565 24.69 13.21 -3.88
C THR A 565 23.91 14.51 -3.68
N ASP A 566 22.91 14.51 -2.79
CA ASP A 566 22.04 15.66 -2.51
C ASP A 566 21.48 16.32 -3.79
N GLY A 567 20.97 15.46 -4.69
CA GLY A 567 20.37 15.85 -5.97
C GLY A 567 21.35 16.32 -7.05
N CYS A 568 22.67 16.35 -6.79
CA CYS A 568 23.63 16.81 -7.80
C CYS A 568 23.78 15.83 -8.97
N ILE A 569 23.77 14.52 -8.68
CA ILE A 569 23.86 13.49 -9.72
C ILE A 569 22.50 12.84 -9.88
N GLY A 570 21.78 13.30 -10.91
CA GLY A 570 20.54 12.68 -11.37
C GLY A 570 20.78 11.27 -11.92
N SER A 571 19.74 10.45 -11.94
CA SER A 571 19.78 9.09 -12.48
C SER A 571 18.79 8.95 -13.64
N MET A 572 19.20 8.33 -14.74
CA MET A 572 18.27 8.08 -15.84
C MET A 572 17.31 6.93 -15.58
N GLU A 573 17.55 6.14 -14.54
CA GLU A 573 16.68 5.09 -14.06
C GLU A 573 16.09 5.46 -12.69
N GLY A 574 14.90 4.99 -12.37
CA GLY A 574 14.20 5.27 -11.12
C GLY A 574 13.22 4.17 -10.77
N LEU A 575 12.55 4.27 -9.62
CA LEU A 575 11.59 3.24 -9.21
C LEU A 575 10.19 3.47 -9.78
N TYR A 576 9.79 4.73 -9.92
CA TYR A 576 8.41 5.09 -10.24
C TYR A 576 8.14 5.06 -11.75
N PHE A 577 8.26 3.88 -12.35
CA PHE A 577 8.17 3.64 -13.79
C PHE A 577 6.88 4.18 -14.42
N GLU A 578 5.74 4.03 -13.74
CA GLU A 578 4.44 4.50 -14.24
C GLU A 578 4.26 6.02 -14.07
N ALA A 579 5.12 6.70 -13.30
CA ALA A 579 4.99 8.12 -13.01
C ALA A 579 5.68 9.03 -14.04
N SER A 580 6.51 8.49 -14.92
CA SER A 580 7.20 9.26 -15.96
C SER A 580 6.94 8.70 -17.34
N THR A 581 6.43 9.52 -18.25
CA THR A 581 6.34 9.17 -19.67
C THR A 581 7.71 9.16 -20.37
N THR A 582 8.80 9.44 -19.65
CA THR A 582 10.17 9.32 -20.15
C THR A 582 10.78 7.92 -19.89
N THR A 583 10.16 7.12 -19.01
CA THR A 583 10.60 5.75 -18.68
C THR A 583 10.82 4.83 -19.89
N PRO A 584 9.98 4.82 -20.94
CA PRO A 584 10.20 3.96 -22.11
C PRO A 584 11.55 4.23 -22.79
N TYR A 585 11.90 5.50 -22.95
CA TYR A 585 13.14 5.93 -23.59
C TYR A 585 14.36 5.59 -22.76
N HIS A 586 14.28 5.68 -21.43
CA HIS A 586 15.33 5.17 -20.55
C HIS A 586 15.62 3.68 -20.86
N PHE A 587 14.59 2.83 -20.96
CA PHE A 587 14.83 1.41 -21.22
C PHE A 587 15.39 1.14 -22.63
N LEU A 588 15.02 1.94 -23.64
CA LEU A 588 15.63 1.87 -24.97
C LEU A 588 17.13 2.14 -24.89
N VAL A 589 17.52 3.24 -24.23
CA VAL A 589 18.92 3.64 -24.06
C VAL A 589 19.70 2.67 -23.15
N GLN A 590 19.07 2.16 -22.09
CA GLN A 590 19.67 1.10 -21.25
C GLN A 590 20.00 -0.14 -22.08
N SER A 591 19.13 -0.50 -23.04
CA SER A 591 19.33 -1.67 -23.91
C SER A 591 20.49 -1.49 -24.90
N GLU A 592 20.76 -0.26 -25.32
CA GLU A 592 21.86 0.09 -26.23
C GLU A 592 23.21 0.19 -25.50
N LEU A 593 23.19 0.65 -24.24
CA LEU A 593 24.40 0.87 -23.45
C LEU A 593 24.79 -0.30 -22.54
N SER A 594 23.97 -1.34 -22.45
CA SER A 594 24.26 -2.49 -21.58
C SER A 594 24.46 -3.77 -22.37
N VAL A 595 25.54 -4.51 -22.09
CA VAL A 595 25.79 -5.79 -22.75
C VAL A 595 24.72 -6.83 -22.38
N ALA A 596 24.16 -6.75 -21.16
CA ALA A 596 23.11 -7.63 -20.67
C ALA A 596 21.96 -6.82 -20.03
N PRO A 597 21.12 -6.13 -20.82
CA PRO A 597 20.09 -5.20 -20.32
C PRO A 597 18.89 -5.90 -19.68
N SER A 598 18.10 -5.16 -18.90
CA SER A 598 16.90 -5.70 -18.23
C SER A 598 15.68 -5.82 -19.16
N ARG A 599 15.45 -4.81 -20.02
CA ARG A 599 14.28 -4.70 -20.92
C ARG A 599 12.94 -4.88 -20.19
N ALA A 600 12.78 -4.18 -19.06
CA ALA A 600 11.65 -4.41 -18.15
C ALA A 600 10.29 -3.97 -18.70
N GLN A 601 10.22 -2.92 -19.52
CA GLN A 601 8.98 -2.50 -20.17
C GLN A 601 8.72 -3.34 -21.44
N ARG A 602 7.51 -3.86 -21.60
CA ARG A 602 7.19 -4.74 -22.73
C ARG A 602 6.75 -3.92 -23.95
N GLY A 603 6.81 -4.55 -25.13
CA GLY A 603 6.31 -3.96 -26.37
C GLY A 603 7.21 -2.90 -27.03
N LEU A 604 8.36 -2.58 -26.44
CA LEU A 604 9.29 -1.61 -27.02
C LEU A 604 10.22 -2.24 -28.08
N PRO A 605 10.60 -1.49 -29.14
CA PRO A 605 11.51 -1.94 -30.19
C PRO A 605 12.97 -1.88 -29.72
N TYR A 606 13.33 -2.76 -28.78
CA TYR A 606 14.69 -2.79 -28.22
C TYR A 606 15.76 -3.15 -29.24
N ARG A 607 16.83 -2.34 -29.30
CA ARG A 607 18.09 -2.69 -29.94
C ARG A 607 18.98 -3.53 -29.02
N GLY A 608 19.94 -4.24 -29.57
CA GLY A 608 21.03 -4.83 -28.79
C GLY A 608 22.01 -3.75 -28.32
N PHE A 609 23.13 -4.18 -27.73
CA PHE A 609 24.23 -3.28 -27.43
C PHE A 609 24.73 -2.57 -28.70
N ASP A 610 24.61 -1.25 -28.71
CA ASP A 610 24.93 -0.33 -29.82
C ASP A 610 25.35 1.00 -29.20
N LEU A 611 26.66 1.20 -29.04
CA LEU A 611 27.19 2.35 -28.33
C LEU A 611 26.93 3.66 -29.08
N ASP A 612 27.03 3.66 -30.41
CA ASP A 612 26.86 4.88 -31.21
C ASP A 612 25.41 5.40 -31.07
N ALA A 613 24.42 4.51 -31.20
CA ALA A 613 23.01 4.85 -30.96
C ALA A 613 22.77 5.28 -29.50
N GLY A 614 23.37 4.58 -28.55
CA GLY A 614 23.27 4.91 -27.13
C GLY A 614 23.80 6.30 -26.81
N VAL A 615 24.98 6.68 -27.35
CA VAL A 615 25.57 8.01 -27.15
C VAL A 615 24.72 9.11 -27.77
N ASP A 616 24.20 8.90 -28.98
CA ASP A 616 23.27 9.84 -29.62
C ASP A 616 22.02 10.07 -28.75
N HIS A 617 21.42 9.00 -28.22
CA HIS A 617 20.26 9.13 -27.33
C HIS A 617 20.60 9.74 -25.96
N LEU A 618 21.79 9.50 -25.40
CA LEU A 618 22.27 10.19 -24.20
C LEU A 618 22.34 11.70 -24.42
N GLN A 619 22.86 12.13 -25.58
CA GLN A 619 22.88 13.53 -25.97
C GLN A 619 21.45 14.08 -26.07
N GLN A 620 20.54 13.42 -26.78
CA GLN A 620 19.15 13.86 -26.91
C GLN A 620 18.45 14.04 -25.55
N LEU A 621 18.75 13.19 -24.57
CA LEU A 621 18.18 13.23 -23.21
C LEU A 621 18.94 14.16 -22.25
N GLY A 622 20.04 14.79 -22.69
CA GLY A 622 20.85 15.67 -21.85
C GLY A 622 21.52 14.92 -20.71
N VAL A 623 21.97 13.69 -20.98
CA VAL A 623 22.67 12.85 -20.01
C VAL A 623 24.15 13.15 -20.11
N ARG A 624 24.72 13.64 -19.02
CA ARG A 624 26.11 14.08 -18.98
C ARG A 624 27.09 12.94 -18.73
N TRP A 625 26.71 12.00 -17.89
CA TRP A 625 27.61 10.96 -17.41
C TRP A 625 27.16 9.59 -17.91
N TYR A 626 28.09 8.84 -18.48
CA TYR A 626 27.91 7.43 -18.78
C TYR A 626 28.93 6.61 -17.99
N THR A 627 28.48 5.59 -17.26
CA THR A 627 29.38 4.71 -16.50
C THR A 627 29.24 3.26 -16.96
N ALA A 628 30.34 2.67 -17.39
CA ALA A 628 30.39 1.29 -17.89
C ALA A 628 31.36 0.44 -17.06
N PHE A 629 31.13 -0.87 -17.02
CA PHE A 629 32.02 -1.80 -16.31
C PHE A 629 32.40 -3.04 -17.13
N SER A 630 31.62 -3.41 -18.16
CA SER A 630 31.97 -4.55 -19.00
C SER A 630 33.12 -4.21 -19.94
N GLU A 631 33.99 -5.20 -20.20
CA GLU A 631 35.17 -4.99 -21.04
C GLU A 631 34.80 -4.46 -22.44
N ARG A 632 33.69 -4.97 -23.00
CA ARG A 632 33.19 -4.53 -24.30
C ARG A 632 32.76 -3.06 -24.27
N ALA A 633 31.88 -2.70 -23.33
CA ALA A 633 31.35 -1.34 -23.25
C ALA A 633 32.45 -0.32 -22.98
N VAL A 634 33.36 -0.62 -22.06
CA VAL A 634 34.50 0.26 -21.73
C VAL A 634 35.46 0.43 -22.93
N ARG A 635 35.79 -0.66 -23.64
CA ARG A 635 36.68 -0.59 -24.81
C ARG A 635 36.08 0.24 -25.94
N GLU A 636 34.80 0.02 -26.25
CA GLU A 636 34.12 0.79 -27.30
C GLU A 636 33.94 2.26 -26.88
N ALA A 637 33.62 2.53 -25.60
CA ALA A 637 33.50 3.90 -25.07
C ALA A 637 34.81 4.69 -25.13
N ARG A 638 35.95 4.07 -24.80
CA ARG A 638 37.28 4.68 -24.94
C ARG A 638 37.65 5.05 -26.38
N ALA A 639 37.04 4.39 -27.36
CA ALA A 639 37.28 4.64 -28.77
C ALA A 639 36.27 5.62 -29.39
N HIS A 640 35.20 5.97 -28.68
CA HIS A 640 34.11 6.80 -29.20
C HIS A 640 34.49 8.30 -29.14
N PRO A 641 34.30 9.08 -30.23
CA PRO A 641 34.76 10.47 -30.30
C PRO A 641 34.03 11.45 -29.35
N ASP A 642 32.81 11.12 -28.95
CA ASP A 642 31.96 11.95 -28.09
C ASP A 642 31.95 11.54 -26.62
N LEU A 643 32.82 10.60 -26.22
CA LEU A 643 32.98 10.16 -24.84
C LEU A 643 34.39 10.46 -24.34
N ASP A 644 34.48 11.25 -23.28
CA ASP A 644 35.75 11.54 -22.61
C ASP A 644 35.84 10.73 -21.31
N GLU A 645 36.83 9.84 -21.18
CA GLU A 645 37.07 9.15 -19.91
C GLU A 645 37.61 10.15 -18.88
N VAL A 646 36.83 10.37 -17.82
CA VAL A 646 37.15 11.37 -16.78
C VAL A 646 37.61 10.75 -15.47
N ALA A 647 37.22 9.50 -15.19
CA ALA A 647 37.59 8.82 -13.95
C ALA A 647 37.37 7.30 -14.02
N THR A 648 37.88 6.60 -13.02
CA THR A 648 37.58 5.19 -12.73
C THR A 648 37.28 5.04 -11.24
N SER A 649 36.28 4.24 -10.88
CA SER A 649 35.92 3.93 -9.49
C SER A 649 35.59 2.45 -9.34
N GLY A 650 36.50 1.68 -8.76
CA GLY A 650 36.38 0.22 -8.73
C GLY A 650 36.27 -0.36 -10.16
N PRO A 651 35.21 -1.12 -10.48
CA PRO A 651 35.00 -1.66 -11.83
C PRO A 651 34.44 -0.63 -12.83
N TRP A 652 33.97 0.53 -12.36
CA TRP A 652 33.31 1.53 -13.20
C TRP A 652 34.32 2.45 -13.88
N THR A 653 34.24 2.55 -15.20
CA THR A 653 34.87 3.60 -15.99
C THR A 653 33.83 4.67 -16.29
N ILE A 654 34.14 5.93 -16.00
CA ILE A 654 33.21 7.06 -16.04
C ILE A 654 33.58 7.95 -17.23
N PHE A 655 32.60 8.21 -18.09
CA PHE A 655 32.73 9.02 -19.29
C PHE A 655 31.83 10.27 -19.21
N GLU A 656 32.37 11.42 -19.60
CA GLU A 656 31.59 12.61 -19.92
C GLU A 656 31.09 12.53 -21.36
N VAL A 657 29.79 12.77 -21.56
CA VAL A 657 29.12 12.77 -22.85
C VAL A 657 29.13 14.19 -23.41
N ARG A 658 29.83 14.40 -24.52
CA ARG A 658 29.85 15.71 -25.21
C ARG A 658 28.47 16.03 -25.79
N GLY A 659 28.11 17.31 -25.89
CA GLY A 659 26.85 17.75 -26.53
C GLY A 659 25.57 17.50 -25.71
N SER A 660 25.71 17.24 -24.41
CA SER A 660 24.62 16.86 -23.49
C SER A 660 23.99 18.03 -22.73
N THR A 661 24.08 19.28 -23.24
CA THR A 661 23.50 20.47 -22.58
C THR A 661 22.00 20.33 -22.34
N LEU A 662 21.52 20.76 -21.17
CA LEU A 662 20.10 20.61 -20.77
C LEU A 662 19.15 21.50 -21.58
N VAL A 663 19.59 22.70 -21.95
CA VAL A 663 18.82 23.61 -22.81
C VAL A 663 19.63 23.84 -24.08
N ALA A 664 19.04 23.56 -25.23
CA ALA A 664 19.70 23.62 -26.52
C ALA A 664 18.82 24.33 -27.56
N ALA A 665 19.43 25.21 -28.35
CA ALA A 665 18.77 25.77 -29.52
C ALA A 665 18.48 24.68 -30.55
N LEU A 666 17.32 24.73 -31.19
CA LEU A 666 17.00 23.83 -32.28
C LEU A 666 17.55 24.36 -33.61
N ASP A 667 18.12 23.46 -34.40
CA ASP A 667 18.62 23.72 -35.75
C ASP A 667 17.55 23.54 -36.83
N VAL A 668 16.46 22.83 -36.52
CA VAL A 668 15.31 22.60 -37.39
C VAL A 668 13.97 22.94 -36.72
N GLU A 669 13.02 23.46 -37.51
CA GLU A 669 11.66 23.79 -37.06
C GLU A 669 10.93 22.51 -36.60
N PRO A 670 10.41 22.48 -35.36
CA PRO A 670 9.59 21.37 -34.90
C PRO A 670 8.35 21.15 -35.77
N ALA A 671 7.90 19.90 -35.85
CA ALA A 671 6.67 19.53 -36.53
C ALA A 671 5.60 19.11 -35.52
N VAL A 672 4.39 19.64 -35.67
CA VAL A 672 3.25 19.31 -34.81
C VAL A 672 2.59 18.05 -35.34
N TYR A 673 2.34 17.06 -34.47
CA TYR A 673 1.48 15.93 -34.84
C TYR A 673 0.06 16.42 -35.15
N ALA A 674 -0.46 16.06 -36.32
CA ALA A 674 -1.82 16.41 -36.73
C ALA A 674 -2.90 15.53 -36.07
N ASP A 675 -2.53 14.32 -35.67
CA ASP A 675 -3.42 13.21 -35.32
C ASP A 675 -3.03 12.47 -34.02
N VAL A 676 -2.00 12.94 -33.31
CA VAL A 676 -1.53 12.35 -32.04
C VAL A 676 -1.87 13.27 -30.87
N ASP A 677 -2.45 12.69 -29.81
CA ASP A 677 -2.70 13.36 -28.54
C ASP A 677 -1.77 12.86 -27.42
N HIS A 678 -2.02 13.28 -26.18
CA HIS A 678 -1.17 12.89 -25.06
C HIS A 678 -1.26 11.39 -24.72
N GLU A 679 -2.42 10.77 -24.94
CA GLU A 679 -2.69 9.36 -24.62
C GLU A 679 -2.06 8.43 -25.67
N GLY A 680 -2.15 8.76 -26.95
CA GLY A 680 -1.56 8.02 -28.08
C GLY A 680 -0.10 8.36 -28.39
N TRP A 681 0.60 9.07 -27.50
CA TRP A 681 1.94 9.62 -27.75
C TRP A 681 3.04 8.58 -27.94
N LEU A 682 2.98 7.45 -27.22
CA LEU A 682 4.13 6.59 -27.00
C LEU A 682 4.72 6.04 -28.31
N ASP A 683 3.92 5.36 -29.13
CA ASP A 683 4.44 4.65 -30.29
C ASP A 683 5.03 5.59 -31.35
N PRO A 684 4.34 6.69 -31.78
CA PRO A 684 4.92 7.65 -32.72
C PRO A 684 6.17 8.35 -32.16
N ALA A 685 6.20 8.65 -30.87
CA ALA A 685 7.33 9.31 -30.25
C ALA A 685 8.55 8.37 -30.11
N VAL A 686 8.32 7.08 -29.88
CA VAL A 686 9.37 6.04 -29.92
C VAL A 686 9.95 5.91 -31.32
N GLU A 687 9.10 5.89 -32.35
CA GLU A 687 9.57 5.84 -33.75
C GLU A 687 10.46 7.05 -34.09
N ALA A 688 10.02 8.26 -33.75
CA ALA A 688 10.81 9.47 -33.95
C ALA A 688 12.13 9.46 -33.17
N PHE A 689 12.12 9.03 -31.90
CA PHE A 689 13.32 8.96 -31.07
C PHE A 689 14.36 8.00 -31.65
N GLN A 690 13.93 6.84 -32.16
CA GLN A 690 14.79 5.82 -32.74
C GLN A 690 15.53 6.26 -34.00
N LEU A 691 15.09 7.33 -34.69
CA LEU A 691 15.80 7.93 -35.83
C LEU A 691 17.07 8.71 -35.41
N GLY A 692 17.29 8.90 -34.10
CA GLY A 692 18.45 9.60 -33.57
C GLY A 692 18.38 11.12 -33.73
N SER A 693 19.50 11.80 -33.55
CA SER A 693 19.64 13.27 -33.71
C SER A 693 19.28 13.81 -35.11
N THR A 694 19.09 12.93 -36.09
CA THR A 694 18.66 13.32 -37.44
C THR A 694 17.16 13.58 -37.56
N ALA A 695 16.36 13.15 -36.58
CA ALA A 695 14.92 13.32 -36.57
C ALA A 695 14.52 14.80 -36.39
N VAL A 696 13.45 15.23 -37.06
CA VAL A 696 12.83 16.52 -36.74
C VAL A 696 12.07 16.36 -35.42
N PRO A 697 12.30 17.23 -34.41
CA PRO A 697 11.54 17.18 -33.16
C PRO A 697 10.04 17.27 -33.43
N ARG A 698 9.28 16.33 -32.88
CA ARG A 698 7.81 16.30 -33.03
C ARG A 698 7.14 16.80 -31.76
N THR A 699 6.05 17.56 -31.87
CA THR A 699 5.36 18.16 -30.71
C THR A 699 3.86 17.91 -30.69
N ILE A 700 3.27 17.96 -29.48
CA ILE A 700 1.82 18.12 -29.30
C ILE A 700 1.52 19.62 -29.14
N GLY A 701 0.83 20.18 -30.14
CA GLY A 701 0.63 21.62 -30.23
C GLY A 701 1.89 22.38 -30.63
N GLY A 702 1.74 23.69 -30.83
CA GLY A 702 2.80 24.58 -31.28
C GLY A 702 2.23 25.81 -31.98
N PRO A 703 3.06 26.80 -32.31
CA PRO A 703 2.72 27.93 -33.15
C PRO A 703 1.95 27.55 -34.43
N ALA A 704 1.06 28.43 -34.87
CA ALA A 704 0.28 28.22 -36.09
C ALA A 704 1.15 28.06 -37.35
N SER A 705 2.35 28.68 -37.36
CA SER A 705 3.30 28.66 -38.46
C SER A 705 4.03 27.34 -38.65
N TRP A 706 4.16 26.52 -37.60
CA TRP A 706 4.84 25.22 -37.71
C TRP A 706 4.06 24.27 -38.61
N GLN A 707 4.79 23.41 -39.31
CA GLN A 707 4.19 22.34 -40.08
C GLN A 707 3.37 21.41 -39.18
N ARG A 708 2.21 20.98 -39.69
CA ARG A 708 1.35 19.96 -39.09
C ARG A 708 1.39 18.74 -39.99
N VAL A 709 1.86 17.63 -39.45
CA VAL A 709 2.17 16.42 -40.23
C VAL A 709 1.59 15.23 -39.48
N ALA A 710 1.05 14.25 -40.19
CA ALA A 710 0.53 13.02 -39.57
C ALA A 710 1.67 12.22 -38.93
N ALA A 711 1.34 11.23 -38.09
CA ALA A 711 2.33 10.40 -37.41
C ALA A 711 3.16 9.54 -38.38
N ASP A 712 2.56 9.07 -39.46
CA ASP A 712 3.15 8.20 -40.48
C ASP A 712 3.84 8.94 -41.64
N GLU A 713 3.90 10.28 -41.55
CA GLU A 713 4.50 11.15 -42.56
C GLU A 713 5.76 11.85 -42.04
N ASP A 714 6.79 11.87 -42.88
CA ASP A 714 8.05 12.55 -42.59
C ASP A 714 7.89 14.07 -42.73
N PRO A 715 8.24 14.85 -41.71
CA PRO A 715 8.23 16.31 -41.78
C PRO A 715 9.39 16.85 -42.61
N GLU A 716 9.16 18.01 -43.25
CA GLU A 716 10.22 18.72 -43.96
C GLU A 716 11.25 19.28 -42.96
N ARG A 717 12.55 19.08 -43.22
CA ARG A 717 13.61 19.71 -42.41
C ARG A 717 13.76 21.17 -42.79
N ARG A 718 13.14 22.08 -42.01
CA ARG A 718 13.23 23.53 -42.20
C ARG A 718 14.27 24.11 -41.26
N ALA A 719 15.36 24.61 -41.81
CA ALA A 719 16.47 25.16 -41.00
C ALA A 719 16.03 26.39 -40.20
N LEU A 720 16.48 26.46 -38.95
CA LEU A 720 16.29 27.60 -38.06
C LEU A 720 17.55 28.46 -37.97
N PRO A 721 17.41 29.75 -37.65
CA PRO A 721 18.55 30.57 -37.31
C PRO A 721 19.22 30.08 -36.02
N VAL A 722 20.54 30.19 -35.96
CA VAL A 722 21.30 29.87 -34.74
C VAL A 722 20.92 30.82 -33.60
N VAL A 723 20.74 30.26 -32.41
CA VAL A 723 20.49 30.97 -31.15
C VAL A 723 21.49 30.51 -30.11
N ALA A 724 22.04 31.46 -29.34
CA ALA A 724 22.86 31.18 -28.19
C ALA A 724 21.99 31.13 -26.93
N VAL A 725 22.18 30.08 -26.12
CA VAL A 725 21.58 29.95 -24.79
C VAL A 725 22.67 30.19 -23.74
N THR A 726 22.46 31.13 -22.84
CA THR A 726 23.41 31.46 -21.76
C THR A 726 22.71 31.52 -20.41
N ASP A 727 23.50 31.61 -19.34
CA ASP A 727 23.01 31.86 -17.97
C ASP A 727 21.94 30.85 -17.52
N LEU A 728 22.15 29.57 -17.87
CA LEU A 728 21.27 28.49 -17.47
C LEU A 728 21.37 28.27 -15.96
N VAL A 729 20.24 28.39 -15.28
CA VAL A 729 20.08 28.03 -13.88
C VAL A 729 19.00 26.95 -13.78
N GLU A 730 19.35 25.82 -13.19
CA GLU A 730 18.44 24.72 -12.89
C GLU A 730 18.24 24.61 -11.38
N ASP A 731 16.98 24.52 -10.98
CA ASP A 731 16.55 24.20 -9.62
C ASP A 731 15.57 23.00 -9.67
N VAL A 732 15.11 22.54 -8.51
CA VAL A 732 14.24 21.36 -8.39
C VAL A 732 12.95 21.52 -9.19
N ASP A 733 12.31 22.69 -9.18
CA ASP A 733 11.01 22.91 -9.84
C ASP A 733 10.99 24.16 -10.75
N ARG A 734 12.18 24.67 -11.12
CA ARG A 734 12.38 25.86 -11.94
C ARG A 734 13.60 25.72 -12.85
N ILE A 735 13.51 26.27 -14.06
CA ILE A 735 14.63 26.41 -14.98
C ILE A 735 14.58 27.82 -15.56
N SER A 736 15.70 28.53 -15.59
CA SER A 736 15.80 29.82 -16.28
C SER A 736 17.03 29.90 -17.16
N PHE A 737 16.94 30.61 -18.27
CA PHE A 737 18.05 30.83 -19.19
C PHE A 737 17.82 32.11 -20.00
N ARG A 738 18.89 32.60 -20.62
CA ARG A 738 18.84 33.70 -21.58
C ARG A 738 19.02 33.23 -23.01
N VAL A 739 18.39 33.94 -23.94
CA VAL A 739 18.61 33.80 -25.38
C VAL A 739 19.05 35.12 -25.99
N ASP A 740 19.94 35.06 -26.98
CA ASP A 740 20.36 36.22 -27.77
C ASP A 740 19.34 36.62 -28.85
N ARG A 741 18.37 35.74 -29.14
CA ARG A 741 17.34 35.94 -30.15
C ARG A 741 16.02 35.29 -29.75
N VAL A 742 14.96 36.09 -29.77
CA VAL A 742 13.58 35.64 -29.55
C VAL A 742 12.94 35.08 -30.82
N GLY A 743 11.86 34.31 -30.67
CA GLY A 743 11.05 33.77 -31.77
C GLY A 743 11.59 32.50 -32.42
N VAL A 744 12.75 31.99 -32.00
CA VAL A 744 13.32 30.71 -32.46
C VAL A 744 13.14 29.66 -31.37
N PRO A 745 12.60 28.46 -31.66
CA PRO A 745 12.33 27.47 -30.64
C PRO A 745 13.60 26.92 -29.99
N VAL A 746 13.50 26.66 -28.69
CA VAL A 746 14.56 26.08 -27.85
C VAL A 746 14.02 24.80 -27.22
N LEU A 747 14.84 23.75 -27.22
CA LEU A 747 14.56 22.48 -26.57
C LEU A 747 15.09 22.51 -25.13
N VAL A 748 14.20 22.26 -24.18
CA VAL A 748 14.49 22.04 -22.78
C VAL A 748 14.41 20.53 -22.53
N ARG A 749 15.56 19.90 -22.29
CA ARG A 749 15.71 18.45 -22.07
C ARG A 749 15.28 18.06 -20.66
N ILE A 750 14.11 18.51 -20.23
CA ILE A 750 13.43 18.13 -19.00
C ILE A 750 12.10 17.51 -19.40
N SER A 751 11.71 16.44 -18.72
CA SER A 751 10.48 15.73 -19.02
C SER A 751 9.27 16.68 -19.00
N TYR A 752 8.40 16.58 -20.00
CA TYR A 752 7.16 17.35 -20.03
C TYR A 752 6.16 16.79 -19.01
N PHE A 753 5.49 17.71 -18.34
CA PHE A 753 4.25 17.44 -17.62
C PHE A 753 3.37 18.71 -17.63
N PRO A 754 2.03 18.60 -17.65
CA PRO A 754 1.15 19.76 -17.82
C PRO A 754 1.10 20.80 -16.70
N ASN A 755 1.92 20.65 -15.65
CA ASN A 755 2.03 21.60 -14.55
C ASN A 755 3.19 22.59 -14.75
N TRP A 756 3.98 22.42 -15.82
CA TRP A 756 4.99 23.38 -16.24
C TRP A 756 4.34 24.57 -16.94
N GLU A 757 4.73 25.78 -16.53
CA GLU A 757 4.35 27.05 -17.15
C GLU A 757 5.61 27.81 -17.54
N ALA A 758 5.58 28.47 -18.70
CA ALA A 758 6.68 29.31 -19.17
C ALA A 758 6.32 30.81 -19.04
N SER A 759 7.30 31.61 -18.62
CA SER A 759 7.30 33.06 -18.64
C SER A 759 8.41 33.54 -19.56
N GLY A 760 8.17 34.61 -20.33
CA GLY A 760 9.11 35.07 -21.35
C GLY A 760 9.20 34.17 -22.58
N ALA A 761 8.30 33.19 -22.72
CA ALA A 761 8.18 32.30 -23.86
C ALA A 761 6.75 31.78 -24.05
N ASP A 762 6.39 31.43 -25.28
CA ASP A 762 5.21 30.62 -25.58
C ASP A 762 5.53 29.13 -25.36
N GLY A 763 4.54 28.36 -24.90
CA GLY A 763 4.68 26.95 -24.52
C GLY A 763 4.59 26.75 -23.00
N PRO A 764 5.22 25.70 -22.42
CA PRO A 764 5.97 24.64 -23.10
C PRO A 764 5.07 23.62 -23.81
N TRP A 765 5.51 23.11 -24.95
CA TRP A 765 4.88 22.00 -25.65
C TRP A 765 5.63 20.69 -25.40
N ARG A 766 4.89 19.59 -25.27
CA ARG A 766 5.47 18.24 -25.20
C ARG A 766 6.17 17.93 -26.52
N ALA A 767 7.45 17.60 -26.47
CA ALA A 767 8.29 17.27 -27.61
C ALA A 767 8.88 15.85 -27.49
N THR A 768 9.17 15.21 -28.61
CA THR A 768 9.84 13.89 -28.61
C THR A 768 11.23 13.96 -27.97
N PRO A 769 11.63 12.98 -27.14
CA PRO A 769 10.87 11.79 -26.73
C PRO A 769 9.78 12.04 -25.65
N ASN A 770 10.01 12.96 -24.73
CA ASN A 770 8.99 13.47 -23.80
C ASN A 770 9.54 14.74 -23.13
N LEU A 771 10.17 15.61 -23.90
CA LEU A 771 10.86 16.82 -23.44
C LEU A 771 9.97 18.05 -23.65
N MET A 772 10.50 19.24 -23.40
CA MET A 772 9.75 20.49 -23.58
C MET A 772 10.37 21.35 -24.67
N VAL A 773 9.55 21.91 -25.54
CA VAL A 773 9.96 22.99 -26.45
C VAL A 773 9.24 24.27 -26.05
N VAL A 774 9.98 25.39 -26.05
CA VAL A 774 9.45 26.74 -25.83
C VAL A 774 9.90 27.65 -26.97
N VAL A 775 9.11 28.69 -27.26
CA VAL A 775 9.48 29.76 -28.20
C VAL A 775 9.64 31.05 -27.41
N PRO A 776 10.89 31.52 -27.18
CA PRO A 776 11.13 32.73 -26.41
C PRO A 776 10.43 33.95 -27.02
N THR A 777 9.74 34.71 -26.18
CA THR A 777 9.12 36.00 -26.50
C THR A 777 9.85 37.17 -25.82
N ALA A 778 10.74 36.87 -24.86
CA ALA A 778 11.69 37.76 -24.23
C ALA A 778 13.09 37.10 -24.19
N GLU A 779 14.13 37.90 -23.94
CA GLU A 779 15.51 37.39 -23.80
C GLU A 779 15.67 36.49 -22.58
N GLU A 780 14.94 36.76 -21.50
CA GLU A 780 14.92 35.95 -20.28
C GLU A 780 13.72 35.01 -20.31
N VAL A 781 13.98 33.71 -20.20
CA VAL A 781 12.96 32.66 -20.18
C VAL A 781 13.03 31.94 -18.84
N GLU A 782 11.86 31.73 -18.22
CA GLU A 782 11.72 30.95 -17.00
C GLU A 782 10.61 29.91 -17.18
N LEU A 783 10.90 28.66 -16.86
CA LEU A 783 9.92 27.59 -16.70
C LEU A 783 9.77 27.29 -15.21
N SER A 784 8.54 27.16 -14.73
CA SER A 784 8.26 26.81 -13.34
C SER A 784 7.16 25.75 -13.24
N TYR A 785 7.31 24.83 -12.27
CA TYR A 785 6.34 23.78 -12.00
C TYR A 785 5.40 24.17 -10.86
N GLY A 786 4.12 24.31 -11.17
CA GLY A 786 3.13 24.91 -10.27
C GLY A 786 1.96 24.00 -9.87
N ARG A 787 1.09 24.57 -9.03
CA ARG A 787 -0.26 24.04 -8.80
C ARG A 787 -1.18 24.51 -9.92
N THR A 788 -1.97 23.60 -10.44
CA THR A 788 -2.98 23.88 -11.46
C THR A 788 -4.34 24.16 -10.82
N ALA A 789 -5.31 24.59 -11.63
CA ALA A 789 -6.70 24.75 -11.17
C ALA A 789 -7.29 23.44 -10.60
N VAL A 790 -6.91 22.29 -11.16
CA VAL A 790 -7.35 20.96 -10.69
C VAL A 790 -6.83 20.71 -9.28
N ASP A 791 -5.57 21.02 -9.02
CA ASP A 791 -4.95 20.84 -7.70
C ASP A 791 -5.65 21.71 -6.64
N LEU A 792 -5.95 22.97 -6.97
CA LEU A 792 -6.63 23.90 -6.07
C LEU A 792 -8.07 23.44 -5.75
N VAL A 793 -8.83 23.01 -6.77
CA VAL A 793 -10.19 22.47 -6.58
C VAL A 793 -10.15 21.20 -5.75
N ALA A 794 -9.19 20.31 -5.98
CA ALA A 794 -9.02 19.07 -5.23
C ALA A 794 -8.72 19.33 -3.74
N ILE A 795 -7.86 20.31 -3.44
CA ILE A 795 -7.58 20.76 -2.07
C ILE A 795 -8.86 21.33 -1.43
N LEU A 796 -9.59 22.20 -2.12
CA LEU A 796 -10.84 22.77 -1.61
C LEU A 796 -11.87 21.68 -1.26
N LEU A 797 -12.07 20.71 -2.16
CA LEU A 797 -12.98 19.58 -1.92
C LEU A 797 -12.55 18.73 -0.73
N THR A 798 -11.24 18.59 -0.51
CA THR A 798 -10.69 17.92 0.67
C THR A 798 -11.02 18.66 1.96
N LEU A 799 -10.88 19.99 1.96
CA LEU A 799 -11.26 20.83 3.10
C LEU A 799 -12.77 20.75 3.38
N VAL A 800 -13.60 20.69 2.33
CA VAL A 800 -15.05 20.44 2.47
C VAL A 800 -15.31 19.07 3.09
N GLY A 801 -14.59 18.03 2.67
CA GLY A 801 -14.65 16.69 3.26
C GLY A 801 -14.31 16.70 4.75
N ALA A 802 -13.22 17.37 5.14
CA ALA A 802 -12.82 17.54 6.53
C ALA A 802 -13.89 18.30 7.35
N GLY A 803 -14.46 19.37 6.80
CA GLY A 803 -15.57 20.10 7.40
C GLY A 803 -16.80 19.22 7.60
N TRP A 804 -17.12 18.37 6.62
CA TRP A 804 -18.24 17.43 6.70
C TRP A 804 -18.01 16.35 7.76
N VAL A 805 -16.79 15.84 7.90
CA VAL A 805 -16.41 14.94 9.00
C VAL A 805 -16.68 15.59 10.35
N VAL A 806 -16.20 16.82 10.57
CA VAL A 806 -16.43 17.56 11.81
C VAL A 806 -17.94 17.77 12.07
N ALA A 807 -18.70 18.14 11.04
CA ALA A 807 -20.14 18.31 11.16
C ALA A 807 -20.87 17.00 11.52
N MET A 808 -20.46 15.87 10.93
CA MET A 808 -21.03 14.55 11.24
C MET A 808 -20.69 14.06 12.64
N VAL A 809 -19.50 14.38 13.15
CA VAL A 809 -19.10 14.07 14.54
C VAL A 809 -19.90 14.90 15.55
N ARG A 810 -20.21 16.17 15.22
CA ARG A 810 -20.96 17.08 16.10
C ARG A 810 -22.47 16.86 16.08
N ARG A 811 -23.04 16.30 15.01
CA ARG A 811 -24.50 16.09 14.92
C ARG A 811 -24.96 15.00 15.90
N PRO A 812 -26.12 15.19 16.57
CA PRO A 812 -26.71 14.16 17.42
C PRO A 812 -26.98 12.90 16.59
N ARG A 813 -26.75 11.73 17.21
CA ARG A 813 -27.02 10.45 16.56
C ARG A 813 -28.53 10.34 16.31
N ARG A 814 -28.92 10.18 15.04
CA ARG A 814 -30.29 9.77 14.70
C ARG A 814 -30.46 8.31 15.11
N ASP A 815 -31.25 8.06 16.14
CA ASP A 815 -31.77 6.73 16.42
C ASP A 815 -32.99 6.51 15.51
N LEU A 816 -32.80 5.69 14.47
CA LEU A 816 -33.90 5.22 13.66
C LEU A 816 -34.67 4.16 14.46
N GLY A 817 -36.00 4.25 14.50
CA GLY A 817 -36.86 3.20 15.06
C GLY A 817 -36.72 1.89 14.27
N ALA A 818 -37.24 0.78 14.83
CA ALA A 818 -37.13 -0.56 14.24
C ALA A 818 -37.61 -0.62 12.78
N ASP A 819 -38.67 0.12 12.42
CA ASP A 819 -39.25 0.16 11.07
C ASP A 819 -38.33 0.82 10.02
N GLY A 820 -37.39 1.69 10.45
CA GLY A 820 -36.43 2.34 9.56
C GLY A 820 -35.21 1.48 9.19
N MET A 821 -35.02 0.35 9.87
CA MET A 821 -33.88 -0.55 9.68
C MET A 821 -34.18 -1.77 8.79
N VAL A 822 -35.43 -1.92 8.35
CA VAL A 822 -35.87 -3.05 7.53
C VAL A 822 -35.39 -2.85 6.09
N GLY A 823 -34.49 -3.72 5.63
CA GLY A 823 -34.12 -3.80 4.22
C GLY A 823 -35.29 -4.31 3.39
N TRP A 824 -35.33 -4.01 2.10
CA TRP A 824 -36.32 -4.60 1.20
C TRP A 824 -36.15 -6.13 1.14
N PHE A 825 -34.91 -6.57 1.21
CA PHE A 825 -34.52 -7.96 1.28
C PHE A 825 -33.25 -8.10 2.12
N ASP A 826 -33.05 -9.27 2.71
CA ASP A 826 -31.85 -9.62 3.47
C ASP A 826 -31.54 -11.10 3.22
N VAL A 827 -30.51 -11.36 2.42
CA VAL A 827 -30.09 -12.73 2.07
C VAL A 827 -29.82 -13.54 3.33
N ALA A 828 -29.22 -12.93 4.35
CA ALA A 828 -28.92 -13.60 5.60
C ALA A 828 -30.20 -13.96 6.39
N ALA A 829 -31.29 -13.20 6.23
CA ALA A 829 -32.56 -13.47 6.91
C ALA A 829 -33.33 -14.65 6.29
N ALA A 830 -33.09 -14.97 5.02
CA ALA A 830 -33.71 -16.11 4.33
C ALA A 830 -33.23 -17.47 4.89
N GLY A 831 -32.01 -17.53 5.41
CA GLY A 831 -31.47 -18.71 6.08
C GLY A 831 -32.10 -18.97 7.46
N PRO A 832 -31.95 -20.18 8.01
CA PRO A 832 -32.42 -20.49 9.36
C PRO A 832 -31.67 -19.64 10.41
N ASP A 833 -32.33 -19.35 11.53
CA ASP A 833 -31.65 -18.78 12.69
C ASP A 833 -31.00 -19.89 13.52
N GLY A 834 -29.86 -20.39 13.03
CA GLY A 834 -29.14 -21.51 13.65
C GLY A 834 -28.75 -21.22 15.09
N ASP A 835 -28.37 -19.97 15.40
CA ASP A 835 -28.01 -19.54 16.74
C ASP A 835 -29.20 -19.68 17.69
N ARG A 836 -30.35 -19.10 17.34
CA ARG A 836 -31.55 -19.16 18.17
C ARG A 836 -32.12 -20.58 18.28
N ARG A 837 -31.97 -21.43 17.26
CA ARG A 837 -32.40 -22.84 17.32
C ARG A 837 -31.52 -23.64 18.27
N LEU A 838 -30.21 -23.47 18.17
CA LEU A 838 -29.22 -24.15 19.01
C LEU A 838 -29.36 -23.73 20.46
N ASP A 839 -29.52 -22.44 20.72
CA ASP A 839 -29.68 -21.88 22.07
C ASP A 839 -30.95 -22.42 22.74
N ARG A 840 -32.09 -22.40 22.04
CA ARG A 840 -33.34 -23.01 22.53
C ARG A 840 -33.24 -24.51 22.78
N TRP A 841 -32.42 -25.23 22.02
CA TRP A 841 -32.19 -26.65 22.25
C TRP A 841 -31.37 -26.88 23.51
N VAL A 842 -30.30 -26.10 23.74
CA VAL A 842 -29.50 -26.15 24.96
C VAL A 842 -30.33 -25.78 26.18
N GLU A 843 -31.13 -24.72 26.10
CA GLU A 843 -32.02 -24.26 27.18
C GLU A 843 -33.02 -25.35 27.58
N ARG A 844 -33.71 -25.97 26.62
CA ARG A 844 -34.64 -27.09 26.89
C ARG A 844 -33.95 -28.28 27.55
N ARG A 845 -32.72 -28.61 27.13
CA ARG A 845 -31.94 -29.69 27.73
C ARG A 845 -31.49 -29.36 29.16
N ALA A 846 -31.16 -28.09 29.43
CA ALA A 846 -30.72 -27.62 30.73
C ALA A 846 -31.86 -27.50 31.76
N ALA A 847 -33.09 -27.22 31.31
CA ALA A 847 -34.27 -27.09 32.16
C ALA A 847 -34.76 -28.43 32.77
N GLY A 848 -34.35 -29.58 32.22
CA GLY A 848 -34.84 -30.91 32.64
C GLY A 848 -36.23 -31.24 32.05
N PRO A 849 -36.73 -32.48 32.22
CA PRO A 849 -38.12 -32.81 31.86
C PRO A 849 -39.08 -32.03 32.76
N GLU A 850 -40.15 -31.45 32.18
CA GLU A 850 -41.25 -30.90 32.97
C GLU A 850 -41.84 -32.00 33.86
N PRO A 851 -42.21 -31.71 35.13
CA PRO A 851 -42.88 -32.70 35.95
C PRO A 851 -44.20 -33.11 35.28
N GLU A 852 -44.40 -34.41 35.07
CA GLU A 852 -45.73 -34.94 34.77
C GLU A 852 -46.66 -34.56 35.93
N GLU A 853 -47.62 -33.66 35.66
CA GLU A 853 -48.79 -33.53 36.51
C GLU A 853 -49.55 -34.86 36.45
N TRP A 854 -49.32 -35.72 37.45
CA TRP A 854 -50.20 -36.83 37.75
C TRP A 854 -51.58 -36.26 38.10
N PRO A 855 -52.68 -36.62 37.40
CA PRO A 855 -54.01 -36.35 37.89
C PRO A 855 -54.19 -37.19 39.15
N SER A 856 -54.16 -36.54 40.31
CA SER A 856 -54.54 -37.18 41.56
C SER A 856 -56.04 -37.46 41.49
N GLY A 857 -56.37 -38.72 41.23
CA GLY A 857 -57.71 -39.24 41.44
C GLY A 857 -58.04 -39.17 42.94
N GLY A 858 -59.09 -38.44 43.28
CA GLY A 858 -59.80 -38.50 44.55
C GLY A 858 -61.29 -38.60 44.26
N PRO A 859 -62.07 -39.44 44.98
CA PRO A 859 -63.43 -39.78 44.61
C PRO A 859 -64.41 -38.65 44.89
N ALA A 860 -65.48 -38.64 44.10
CA ALA A 860 -66.65 -37.82 44.31
C ALA A 860 -67.33 -38.15 45.64
N GLU A 861 -67.62 -37.14 46.46
CA GLU A 861 -68.69 -37.19 47.45
C GLU A 861 -69.19 -35.78 47.83
N SER A 862 -70.52 -35.65 47.77
CA SER A 862 -71.41 -34.63 48.36
C SER A 862 -71.39 -33.19 47.81
N SER A 863 -72.36 -32.93 46.92
CA SER A 863 -73.09 -31.67 46.83
C SER A 863 -74.32 -31.71 47.74
N GLU A 864 -74.86 -30.53 48.09
CA GLU A 864 -76.03 -30.22 48.95
C GLU A 864 -75.61 -29.98 50.43
N GLU A 865 -75.95 -28.90 51.12
CA GLU A 865 -77.15 -28.06 51.03
C GLU A 865 -76.95 -26.73 51.79
N SER A 866 -77.30 -25.61 51.14
CA SER A 866 -78.13 -24.49 51.65
C SER A 866 -77.75 -23.58 52.84
N VAL A 867 -78.17 -22.32 52.62
CA VAL A 867 -78.57 -21.25 53.56
C VAL A 867 -77.48 -20.36 54.14
N ARG A 868 -77.32 -19.17 53.55
CA ARG A 868 -77.26 -17.89 54.31
C ARG A 868 -77.73 -16.73 53.44
N GLU A 869 -78.88 -16.19 53.82
CA GLU A 869 -79.23 -14.75 53.89
C GLU A 869 -80.59 -14.67 54.64
N PRO A 870 -80.97 -13.56 55.32
CA PRO A 870 -80.77 -12.20 54.79
C PRO A 870 -80.60 -11.01 55.80
N VAL A 871 -80.27 -9.83 55.23
CA VAL A 871 -80.76 -8.44 55.51
C VAL A 871 -80.09 -7.47 56.52
N ASP A 872 -79.93 -6.22 56.00
CA ASP A 872 -79.84 -4.83 56.53
C ASP A 872 -78.64 -4.35 57.34
N ASP A 873 -78.15 -3.10 57.23
CA ASP A 873 -78.50 -1.82 56.58
C ASP A 873 -77.14 -1.04 56.49
N GLY A 874 -76.79 -0.15 55.57
CA GLY A 874 -77.50 1.03 55.09
C GLY A 874 -76.49 2.20 54.98
N ASP A 875 -76.45 2.79 53.79
CA ASP A 875 -76.18 4.21 53.43
C ASP A 875 -74.79 4.91 53.50
N GLU A 876 -74.32 5.21 52.28
CA GLU A 876 -73.79 6.47 51.68
C GLU A 876 -74.32 7.81 52.28
N PRO A 877 -74.05 9.05 51.75
CA PRO A 877 -73.30 9.52 50.54
C PRO A 877 -72.29 10.66 50.89
N GLY A 878 -71.58 11.36 49.98
CA GLY A 878 -71.54 11.44 48.53
C GLY A 878 -70.47 12.42 48.06
#